data_AF-A0A1F6LMZ6-F1
#
_entry.id   AF-A0A1F6LMZ6-F1
#
_cell.length_a   1.000
_cell.length_b   1.000
_cell.length_c   1.000
_cell.angle_alpha   90.00
_cell.angle_beta   90.00
_cell.angle_gamma   90.00
#
_symmetry.space_group_name_H-M   'P 1'
#
loop_
_entity.id
_entity.type
_entity.pdbx_description
1 polymer ?
#
loop_
_entity_poly.entity_id
_entity_poly.type
_entity_poly.pdbx_seq_one_letter_code
_entity_poly.pdbx_strand_id
1 'polypeptide(L)'
;MCAVPSGIRISKIAIRNKNVKFLNYERTRPVLRLALSILSLLASGFWLLAPVTVAEAAWTNAAEPLGAGAGLSTSSIQWGDYDNDGDLDLVVSGWNVALTPRLIVYRNNGGGSFSSASEPMGAGAGVRGSSVQWGDYDRDGDLDFAAAGNDDVNPRLIIFRNNGSDSFTNVAEPKGANAGFNTATLDWGDYDNDGDLDLAVAGHDGTNYRLIVYRNNGGGSFSNASEPMGVNAGLTTGSVRWGDYDNDGDLDLAVSGQDAGTNSRLIVYRNNGGGSFSNVCEPRGVNLGVESSSVQWGDYDTDGDLDLLVSGYESATTNKRLIVYRNIGGDTFTNGAEPMGVNAGVGWSSVQWGDYDNDGDLDIAATGEDGVNYRLIIWRNNGGDSFTNVAEPFGANLGFYNSSIAWGDYDNDGDIDLAVSGDTASGGDKRLIIFRNDANGAVNIRPNAPALNYPKGDTITLGDTITFRWTAVTGDTTCTAAMTYNLRIGSTTANCNYFAADTNDADSSGNAVLGNVQNDTWARLDTALPVGTYYWSVQAVDQGMMRSTWATAETFAITAPPAYSGPDWYVNDTSTSGDSWTSAIGSDTNDGSASAPFRTIIKALNSAESGETIYIDKGIFDSYVVVSATETAGIRIDTNSITLIGKDSASTIIDPPGAKTVTGLYGIYADTQTGLRIQNIGVTGAYDGIKFVNVDASTISGDSACSNGEYGILLMNGSDSNTVSTSITGFNSSIGILVTGSNYNALDNVIADSNSNAGVNFSSSSYDTVMNSTMNSNGFTGLDLNGGSNYVITGNKANQNSSYGFYLEAGTNNNSVKNNTADSNASGGYYLTGGADTNTLSFDTAIGSGDGIKIVNSRNNTIAACVVRLSTWNGIVLSGARDNILETNLCRSNSMEGILLADTSNFNTLRNNVSETNTWSGIKIAGGSYDTVTGNTARWNAIYGIWLDDTATNNVVRNNTVSSNANIGIYLSDGSDTNTVDSNTANSNSDGIKLQASHGNLVVSNTADFDTYDGIVLSMANRNLVETNTCRSNLQVGILVADGSQYNLVRNNTADTNTQVGIKMLNSSYDTVTANTVRGNLLQGILLDGSDTNTIDSNTCDVNGDGIKLSASHGNTVTNNAAISDTY
;
A
#
# COMPACT_ATOMS: atom_id res chain seq x y z
N MET A 1 16.58 6.92 8.85
CA MET A 1 17.26 7.90 7.96
C MET A 1 17.40 7.19 6.61
N CYS A 2 16.30 7.02 5.87
CA CYS A 2 16.28 6.16 4.68
C CYS A 2 17.04 6.80 3.51
N ALA A 3 17.85 5.98 2.84
CA ALA A 3 18.66 6.35 1.69
C ALA A 3 17.83 6.25 0.40
N VAL A 4 18.14 7.12 -0.57
CA VAL A 4 17.45 7.21 -1.86
C VAL A 4 18.08 6.21 -2.85
N PRO A 5 17.31 5.42 -3.61
CA PRO A 5 17.87 4.40 -4.50
C PRO A 5 18.37 5.02 -5.81
N SER A 6 19.64 4.80 -6.12
CA SER A 6 20.27 5.20 -7.39
C SER A 6 20.39 3.99 -8.33
N GLY A 7 19.53 3.92 -9.36
CA GLY A 7 19.57 2.82 -10.34
C GLY A 7 19.25 3.28 -11.77
N ILE A 8 20.27 3.61 -12.56
CA ILE A 8 20.18 3.79 -14.02
C ILE A 8 20.59 2.48 -14.70
N ARG A 9 19.74 1.88 -15.54
CA ARG A 9 20.19 1.00 -16.64
C ARG A 9 19.42 1.23 -17.94
N ILE A 10 20.23 1.46 -18.98
CA ILE A 10 19.87 1.64 -20.39
C ILE A 10 19.41 0.29 -20.97
N SER A 11 18.14 0.17 -21.32
CA SER A 11 17.60 -0.97 -22.07
C SER A 11 17.62 -0.67 -23.58
N LYS A 12 18.27 -1.56 -24.35
CA LYS A 12 18.34 -1.52 -25.81
C LYS A 12 16.97 -1.81 -26.41
N ILE A 13 16.29 -0.80 -26.95
CA ILE A 13 15.13 -0.99 -27.83
C ILE A 13 15.60 -1.29 -29.26
N ALA A 14 15.15 -2.44 -29.77
CA ALA A 14 15.31 -2.86 -31.14
C ALA A 14 14.39 -2.06 -32.07
N ILE A 15 14.94 -1.07 -32.78
CA ILE A 15 14.23 -0.38 -33.86
C ILE A 15 14.36 -1.21 -35.15
N ARG A 16 13.28 -1.89 -35.53
CA ARG A 16 13.05 -2.29 -36.93
C ARG A 16 12.78 -1.03 -37.74
N ASN A 17 13.75 -0.60 -38.54
CA ASN A 17 13.43 0.24 -39.71
C ASN A 17 14.24 -0.21 -40.92
N LYS A 18 13.51 -0.60 -41.97
CA LYS A 18 14.04 -0.96 -43.29
C LYS A 18 14.46 0.32 -44.03
N ASN A 19 15.57 0.22 -44.75
CA ASN A 19 16.04 1.10 -45.82
C ASN A 19 16.76 2.41 -45.42
N VAL A 20 18.05 2.32 -45.09
CA VAL A 20 19.05 3.32 -45.53
C VAL A 20 20.35 2.59 -45.90
N LYS A 21 20.92 2.96 -47.05
CA LYS A 21 22.09 2.32 -47.70
C LYS A 21 23.39 2.56 -46.93
N PHE A 22 24.19 1.50 -46.78
CA PHE A 22 25.58 1.53 -46.33
C PHE A 22 26.53 2.10 -47.40
N LEU A 23 27.51 2.88 -46.96
CA LEU A 23 28.76 3.16 -47.68
C LEU A 23 29.96 3.02 -46.71
N ASN A 24 30.54 1.82 -46.74
CA ASN A 24 31.94 1.38 -46.54
C ASN A 24 33.02 2.33 -45.96
N TYR A 25 33.80 1.79 -44.99
CA TYR A 25 35.23 1.36 -45.06
C TYR A 25 35.96 1.70 -43.73
N GLU A 26 36.23 0.76 -42.81
CA GLU A 26 37.35 -0.22 -42.71
C GLU A 26 38.61 0.28 -41.93
N ARG A 27 39.09 -0.58 -41.00
CA ARG A 27 40.43 -0.70 -40.36
C ARG A 27 40.64 0.00 -39.00
N THR A 28 41.31 -0.53 -37.96
CA THR A 28 41.99 -1.80 -37.59
C THR A 28 42.49 -1.60 -36.13
N ARG A 29 42.41 -2.61 -35.23
CA ARG A 29 43.13 -2.70 -33.93
C ARG A 29 44.67 -2.79 -34.12
N PRO A 30 45.58 -2.82 -33.10
CA PRO A 30 45.45 -2.88 -31.62
C PRO A 30 46.42 -1.93 -30.87
N VAL A 31 46.48 -1.93 -29.52
CA VAL A 31 47.72 -2.14 -28.70
C VAL A 31 47.36 -2.10 -27.21
N LEU A 32 47.28 -3.30 -26.65
CA LEU A 32 47.64 -3.66 -25.29
C LEU A 32 49.12 -3.29 -25.07
N ARG A 33 49.43 -2.27 -24.26
CA ARG A 33 50.70 -2.02 -23.51
C ARG A 33 50.84 -0.54 -23.13
N LEU A 34 50.14 -0.12 -22.07
CA LEU A 34 50.63 0.94 -21.18
C LEU A 34 50.10 0.76 -19.74
N ALA A 35 49.74 -0.48 -19.38
CA ALA A 35 49.56 -0.89 -17.99
C ALA A 35 50.87 -1.54 -17.54
N LEU A 36 51.78 -0.72 -17.01
CA LEU A 36 52.90 -1.04 -16.10
C LEU A 36 53.93 0.12 -16.20
N SER A 37 53.67 1.22 -15.50
CA SER A 37 54.72 2.17 -15.05
C SER A 37 54.21 3.30 -14.15
N ILE A 38 52.90 3.44 -13.92
CA ILE A 38 52.33 4.38 -12.93
C ILE A 38 52.10 3.69 -11.57
N LEU A 39 53.00 2.79 -11.19
CA LEU A 39 52.99 2.06 -9.92
C LEU A 39 54.34 2.29 -9.21
N SER A 40 54.66 3.54 -8.83
CA SER A 40 55.79 3.82 -7.91
C SER A 40 55.89 5.24 -7.30
N LEU A 41 54.91 6.15 -7.45
CA LEU A 41 55.08 7.54 -6.95
C LEU A 41 53.83 8.22 -6.37
N LEU A 42 52.99 7.47 -5.64
CA LEU A 42 51.94 8.03 -4.76
C LEU A 42 51.98 7.38 -3.37
N ALA A 43 53.18 7.26 -2.81
CA ALA A 43 53.40 6.86 -1.42
C ALA A 43 54.02 8.01 -0.63
N SER A 44 53.20 8.98 -0.20
CA SER A 44 53.37 9.72 1.07
C SER A 44 52.35 10.86 1.17
N GLY A 45 51.37 10.72 2.05
CA GLY A 45 50.69 11.86 2.67
C GLY A 45 49.28 12.18 2.20
N PHE A 46 48.35 11.24 2.36
CA PHE A 46 46.96 11.59 2.68
C PHE A 46 46.47 10.63 3.77
N TRP A 47 45.88 11.19 4.81
CA TRP A 47 45.28 10.46 5.90
C TRP A 47 44.16 9.58 5.34
N LEU A 48 44.31 8.25 5.51
CA LEU A 48 43.24 7.28 5.32
C LEU A 48 42.07 7.68 6.24
N LEU A 49 40.98 8.19 5.67
CA LEU A 49 39.72 7.49 5.88
C LEU A 49 39.65 6.50 4.73
N ALA A 50 39.86 5.22 5.05
CA ALA A 50 39.49 4.16 4.13
C ALA A 50 38.02 4.40 3.73
N PRO A 51 37.59 4.09 2.50
CA PRO A 51 36.18 3.79 2.32
C PRO A 51 35.85 2.75 3.39
N VAL A 52 34.87 3.04 4.25
CA VAL A 52 34.24 1.98 5.02
C VAL A 52 33.61 1.11 3.95
N THR A 53 34.34 0.08 3.50
CA THR A 53 33.71 -1.11 2.99
C THR A 53 32.92 -1.62 4.18
N VAL A 54 31.61 -1.34 4.21
CA VAL A 54 30.71 -2.11 5.05
C VAL A 54 30.95 -3.54 4.58
N ALA A 55 31.47 -4.39 5.46
CA ALA A 55 31.53 -5.81 5.17
C ALA A 55 30.09 -6.24 4.87
N GLU A 56 29.85 -6.96 3.78
CA GLU A 56 28.55 -7.62 3.54
C GLU A 56 28.39 -8.76 4.55
N ALA A 57 27.14 -9.10 4.91
CA ALA A 57 26.82 -10.04 6.00
C ALA A 57 27.72 -11.28 5.94
N ALA A 58 28.40 -11.57 7.06
CA ALA A 58 29.28 -12.71 7.16
C ALA A 58 28.46 -13.97 7.40
N TRP A 59 27.86 -14.52 6.34
CA TRP A 59 27.22 -15.83 6.39
C TRP A 59 28.23 -16.88 6.85
N THR A 60 27.96 -17.51 7.97
CA THR A 60 28.74 -18.66 8.41
C THR A 60 27.95 -19.92 8.09
N ASN A 61 28.62 -20.93 7.53
CA ASN A 61 28.02 -22.25 7.40
C ASN A 61 27.77 -22.80 8.81
N ALA A 62 26.59 -22.53 9.36
CA ALA A 62 26.00 -23.41 10.35
C ALA A 62 25.79 -24.77 9.68
N ALA A 63 25.89 -25.83 10.46
CA ALA A 63 26.13 -27.19 10.00
C ALA A 63 25.02 -27.73 9.05
N GLU A 64 25.16 -28.97 8.61
CA GLU A 64 23.96 -29.80 8.36
C GLU A 64 23.55 -30.33 9.75
N PRO A 65 22.74 -29.63 10.57
CA PRO A 65 22.54 -30.01 11.98
C PRO A 65 21.91 -31.39 12.14
N LEU A 66 21.23 -31.88 11.10
CA LEU A 66 20.63 -33.21 11.01
C LEU A 66 21.54 -34.26 10.34
N GLY A 67 22.72 -33.85 9.86
CA GLY A 67 23.69 -34.67 9.14
C GLY A 67 23.36 -34.93 7.67
N ALA A 68 24.33 -35.50 6.96
CA ALA A 68 24.21 -35.82 5.54
C ALA A 68 23.10 -36.85 5.27
N GLY A 69 22.19 -36.53 4.35
CA GLY A 69 21.09 -37.40 3.93
C GLY A 69 19.72 -37.07 4.51
N ALA A 70 19.59 -36.04 5.35
CA ALA A 70 18.32 -35.53 5.85
C ALA A 70 17.55 -34.65 4.84
N GLY A 71 18.21 -34.24 3.75
CA GLY A 71 17.63 -33.35 2.75
C GLY A 71 16.48 -33.97 1.97
N LEU A 72 15.47 -33.14 1.70
CA LEU A 72 14.30 -33.48 0.88
C LEU A 72 14.24 -32.59 -0.36
N SER A 73 13.69 -33.10 -1.46
CA SER A 73 13.38 -32.30 -2.65
C SER A 73 11.92 -32.41 -3.05
N THR A 74 11.47 -31.52 -3.93
CA THR A 74 10.02 -31.21 -4.10
C THR A 74 9.38 -30.95 -2.74
N SER A 75 10.14 -30.22 -1.92
CA SER A 75 9.94 -30.13 -0.49
C SER A 75 9.14 -28.90 -0.11
N SER A 76 8.66 -28.90 1.13
CA SER A 76 8.14 -27.71 1.80
C SER A 76 8.72 -27.70 3.22
N ILE A 77 9.21 -26.54 3.64
CA ILE A 77 9.82 -26.27 4.96
C ILE A 77 9.15 -25.05 5.58
N GLN A 78 8.89 -25.11 6.89
CA GLN A 78 8.30 -24.01 7.66
C GLN A 78 8.93 -23.99 9.07
N TRP A 79 9.25 -22.79 9.55
CA TRP A 79 9.60 -22.54 10.95
C TRP A 79 8.36 -22.33 11.82
N GLY A 80 8.39 -22.85 13.05
CA GLY A 80 7.39 -22.56 14.08
C GLY A 80 7.82 -23.17 15.42
N ASP A 81 7.56 -22.48 16.52
CA ASP A 81 7.82 -22.98 17.88
C ASP A 81 6.63 -23.83 18.33
N TYR A 82 6.69 -25.15 18.10
CA TYR A 82 5.52 -26.03 18.32
C TYR A 82 5.38 -26.51 19.76
N ASP A 83 6.42 -26.43 20.58
CA ASP A 83 6.39 -26.86 21.98
C ASP A 83 6.55 -25.71 23.00
N ASN A 84 6.50 -24.47 22.49
CA ASN A 84 6.40 -23.22 23.21
C ASN A 84 7.63 -22.99 24.12
N ASP A 85 8.81 -23.44 23.67
CA ASP A 85 10.07 -23.33 24.40
C ASP A 85 10.90 -22.09 24.03
N GLY A 86 10.46 -21.37 22.99
CA GLY A 86 11.07 -20.14 22.51
C GLY A 86 12.18 -20.33 21.48
N ASP A 87 12.50 -21.56 21.07
CA ASP A 87 13.40 -21.84 19.95
C ASP A 87 12.57 -22.27 18.72
N LEU A 88 12.84 -21.71 17.53
CA LEU A 88 12.09 -22.09 16.32
C LEU A 88 12.40 -23.54 15.89
N ASP A 89 11.34 -24.33 15.65
CA ASP A 89 11.40 -25.71 15.13
C ASP A 89 11.06 -25.81 13.65
N LEU A 90 11.25 -27.00 13.07
CA LEU A 90 11.03 -27.24 11.64
C LEU A 90 10.05 -28.38 11.35
N VAL A 91 9.08 -28.11 10.48
CA VAL A 91 8.37 -29.16 9.74
C VAL A 91 8.89 -29.22 8.31
N VAL A 92 9.21 -30.43 7.84
CA VAL A 92 9.75 -30.65 6.50
C VAL A 92 9.03 -31.81 5.82
N SER A 93 8.57 -31.60 4.59
CA SER A 93 8.01 -32.64 3.72
C SER A 93 8.74 -32.73 2.39
N GLY A 94 8.64 -33.87 1.70
CA GLY A 94 9.20 -34.05 0.36
C GLY A 94 9.83 -35.42 0.11
N TRP A 95 10.61 -35.53 -0.97
CA TRP A 95 11.29 -36.75 -1.37
C TRP A 95 12.69 -36.85 -0.76
N ASN A 96 13.00 -37.97 -0.11
CA ASN A 96 14.37 -38.26 0.30
C ASN A 96 15.25 -38.79 -0.86
N VAL A 97 16.51 -39.08 -0.57
CA VAL A 97 17.47 -39.64 -1.54
C VAL A 97 17.03 -40.99 -2.14
N ALA A 98 16.21 -41.77 -1.43
CA ALA A 98 15.65 -43.05 -1.88
C ALA A 98 14.35 -42.90 -2.70
N LEU A 99 13.90 -41.66 -2.97
CA LEU A 99 12.65 -41.33 -3.66
C LEU A 99 11.38 -41.79 -2.93
N THR A 100 11.45 -41.90 -1.60
CA THR A 100 10.28 -42.13 -0.75
C THR A 100 9.84 -40.83 -0.11
N PRO A 101 8.52 -40.53 -0.06
CA PRO A 101 7.99 -39.34 0.56
C PRO A 101 8.20 -39.38 2.07
N ARG A 102 8.49 -38.22 2.67
CA ARG A 102 8.72 -38.05 4.11
C ARG A 102 7.99 -36.81 4.60
N LEU A 103 7.54 -36.86 5.85
CA LEU A 103 7.00 -35.75 6.60
C LEU A 103 7.56 -35.87 8.03
N ILE A 104 8.38 -34.91 8.43
CA ILE A 104 9.16 -34.98 9.67
C ILE A 104 9.06 -33.64 10.39
N VAL A 105 8.78 -33.70 11.69
CA VAL A 105 8.91 -32.56 12.61
C VAL A 105 10.23 -32.71 13.36
N TYR A 106 11.05 -31.66 13.33
CA TYR A 106 12.34 -31.58 13.98
C TYR A 106 12.28 -30.54 15.10
N ARG A 107 12.63 -30.96 16.32
CA ARG A 107 12.84 -30.07 17.46
C ARG A 107 14.20 -29.39 17.39
N ASN A 108 14.27 -28.09 17.59
CA ASN A 108 15.47 -27.35 17.96
C ASN A 108 15.72 -27.53 19.47
N ASN A 109 16.86 -28.08 19.85
CA ASN A 109 17.18 -28.35 21.27
C ASN A 109 17.98 -27.21 21.91
N GLY A 110 17.94 -26.02 21.29
CA GLY A 110 18.79 -24.88 21.59
C GLY A 110 20.23 -25.02 21.09
N GLY A 111 20.90 -23.88 20.92
CA GLY A 111 22.31 -23.79 20.54
C GLY A 111 22.64 -24.40 19.16
N GLY A 112 21.67 -24.41 18.24
CA GLY A 112 21.81 -24.88 16.86
C GLY A 112 21.83 -26.40 16.68
N SER A 113 21.26 -27.16 17.61
CA SER A 113 21.18 -28.63 17.54
C SER A 113 19.75 -29.11 17.30
N PHE A 114 19.53 -29.90 16.24
CA PHE A 114 18.20 -30.41 15.89
C PHE A 114 18.07 -31.92 16.11
N SER A 115 16.86 -32.38 16.46
CA SER A 115 16.51 -33.80 16.58
C SER A 115 15.16 -34.10 15.94
N SER A 116 15.00 -35.26 15.33
CA SER A 116 13.68 -35.71 14.83
C SER A 116 12.76 -35.98 16.02
N ALA A 117 11.73 -35.14 16.16
CA ALA A 117 10.75 -35.23 17.23
C ALA A 117 9.62 -36.21 16.84
N SER A 118 9.09 -36.07 15.62
CA SER A 118 7.93 -36.84 15.18
C SER A 118 7.95 -37.16 13.68
N GLU A 119 7.33 -38.30 13.33
CA GLU A 119 6.95 -38.66 11.95
C GLU A 119 5.42 -38.86 11.91
N PRO A 120 4.63 -37.79 11.69
CA PRO A 120 3.19 -37.78 11.94
C PRO A 120 2.37 -38.78 11.11
N MET A 121 2.89 -39.21 9.95
CA MET A 121 2.28 -40.24 9.11
C MET A 121 2.77 -41.67 9.41
N GLY A 122 3.61 -41.82 10.43
CA GLY A 122 4.30 -43.07 10.76
C GLY A 122 5.69 -43.17 10.14
N ALA A 123 6.51 -44.06 10.71
CA ALA A 123 7.91 -44.20 10.33
C ALA A 123 8.12 -44.51 8.84
N GLY A 124 8.85 -43.63 8.16
CA GLY A 124 9.17 -43.73 6.73
C GLY A 124 8.06 -43.31 5.78
N ALA A 125 6.96 -42.75 6.29
CA ALA A 125 5.84 -42.24 5.49
C ALA A 125 5.85 -40.71 5.41
N GLY A 126 5.09 -40.17 4.46
CA GLY A 126 4.96 -38.73 4.28
C GLY A 126 4.28 -38.35 2.98
N VAL A 127 4.50 -37.11 2.55
CA VAL A 127 3.98 -36.57 1.29
C VAL A 127 5.09 -35.93 0.46
N ARG A 128 4.87 -35.85 -0.85
CA ARG A 128 5.74 -35.16 -1.83
C ARG A 128 4.97 -34.21 -2.72
N GLY A 129 5.70 -33.33 -3.43
CA GLY A 129 5.08 -32.31 -4.27
C GLY A 129 4.05 -31.56 -3.43
N SER A 130 4.51 -31.20 -2.24
CA SER A 130 3.69 -30.99 -1.06
C SER A 130 3.84 -29.58 -0.54
N SER A 131 2.90 -29.21 0.31
CA SER A 131 2.91 -27.98 1.08
C SER A 131 2.58 -28.33 2.52
N VAL A 132 3.34 -27.77 3.46
CA VAL A 132 3.08 -27.81 4.89
C VAL A 132 3.00 -26.39 5.42
N GLN A 133 2.10 -26.12 6.36
CA GLN A 133 1.96 -24.83 7.05
C GLN A 133 1.51 -25.05 8.49
N TRP A 134 2.19 -24.38 9.43
CA TRP A 134 1.74 -24.27 10.82
C TRP A 134 0.51 -23.37 10.93
N GLY A 135 -0.31 -23.58 11.95
CA GLY A 135 -1.42 -22.71 12.32
C GLY A 135 -2.30 -23.37 13.37
N ASP A 136 -2.68 -22.64 14.41
CA ASP A 136 -3.58 -23.08 15.49
C ASP A 136 -5.03 -23.13 14.99
N TYR A 137 -5.47 -24.29 14.47
CA TYR A 137 -6.77 -24.40 13.81
C TYR A 137 -7.94 -24.56 14.78
N ASP A 138 -7.68 -24.97 16.03
CA ASP A 138 -8.72 -25.19 17.04
C ASP A 138 -8.65 -24.28 18.27
N ARG A 139 -7.76 -23.28 18.23
CA ARG A 139 -7.63 -22.18 19.19
C ARG A 139 -7.25 -22.69 20.58
N ASP A 140 -6.45 -23.74 20.66
CA ASP A 140 -5.96 -24.29 21.91
C ASP A 140 -4.63 -23.70 22.37
N GLY A 141 -3.99 -22.89 21.51
CA GLY A 141 -2.75 -22.18 21.77
C GLY A 141 -1.49 -22.99 21.46
N ASP A 142 -1.62 -24.21 20.95
CA ASP A 142 -0.49 -25.00 20.46
C ASP A 142 -0.46 -24.96 18.91
N LEU A 143 0.74 -24.86 18.31
CA LEU A 143 0.84 -24.87 16.85
C LEU A 143 0.49 -26.24 16.28
N ASP A 144 -0.59 -26.30 15.50
CA ASP A 144 -0.96 -27.41 14.64
C ASP A 144 -0.43 -27.22 13.23
N PHE A 145 -0.61 -28.20 12.33
CA PHE A 145 -0.25 -27.98 10.92
C PHE A 145 -1.11 -28.75 9.93
N ALA A 146 -1.22 -28.20 8.71
CA ALA A 146 -1.78 -28.89 7.56
C ALA A 146 -0.67 -29.40 6.63
N ALA A 147 -0.92 -30.55 5.99
CA ALA A 147 -0.07 -31.12 4.95
C ALA A 147 -0.91 -31.57 3.75
N ALA A 148 -0.54 -31.12 2.54
CA ALA A 148 -1.11 -31.60 1.28
C ALA A 148 -0.01 -32.11 0.34
N GLY A 149 -0.30 -33.15 -0.42
CA GLY A 149 0.64 -33.74 -1.40
C GLY A 149 0.31 -35.18 -1.73
N ASN A 150 1.25 -35.93 -2.30
CA ASN A 150 1.06 -37.35 -2.64
C ASN A 150 1.86 -38.28 -1.72
N ASP A 151 1.25 -39.35 -1.20
CA ASP A 151 1.91 -40.33 -0.30
C ASP A 151 2.46 -41.58 -1.01
N ASP A 152 2.75 -41.47 -2.31
CA ASP A 152 3.03 -42.55 -3.29
C ASP A 152 1.81 -43.34 -3.77
N VAL A 153 0.72 -43.36 -3.01
CA VAL A 153 -0.49 -44.11 -3.37
C VAL A 153 -1.63 -43.17 -3.73
N ASN A 154 -1.89 -42.19 -2.88
CA ASN A 154 -3.03 -41.30 -2.94
C ASN A 154 -2.60 -39.83 -2.83
N PRO A 155 -3.35 -38.90 -3.47
CA PRO A 155 -3.32 -37.50 -3.08
C PRO A 155 -3.91 -37.35 -1.66
N ARG A 156 -3.30 -36.52 -0.83
CA ARG A 156 -3.64 -36.31 0.59
C ARG A 156 -3.81 -34.83 0.91
N LEU A 157 -4.74 -34.53 1.81
CA LEU A 157 -4.86 -33.28 2.54
C LEU A 157 -5.23 -33.66 3.98
N ILE A 158 -4.34 -33.37 4.92
CA ILE A 158 -4.44 -33.82 6.31
C ILE A 158 -4.15 -32.64 7.22
N ILE A 159 -4.96 -32.49 8.27
CA ILE A 159 -4.72 -31.56 9.37
C ILE A 159 -4.28 -32.40 10.58
N PHE A 160 -3.15 -32.00 11.17
CA PHE A 160 -2.53 -32.66 12.30
C PHE A 160 -2.64 -31.77 13.53
N ARG A 161 -3.33 -32.27 14.56
CA ARG A 161 -3.36 -31.63 15.88
C ARG A 161 -2.10 -31.98 16.66
N ASN A 162 -1.43 -30.99 17.21
CA ASN A 162 -0.42 -31.09 18.23
C ASN A 162 -1.06 -31.46 19.57
N ASN A 163 -0.65 -32.59 20.15
CA ASN A 163 -1.18 -33.07 21.44
C ASN A 163 -0.22 -32.77 22.58
N GLY A 164 0.79 -31.92 22.32
CA GLY A 164 1.99 -31.75 23.12
C GLY A 164 2.91 -32.97 23.12
N SER A 165 4.08 -32.82 23.75
CA SER A 165 5.05 -33.92 23.96
C SER A 165 5.44 -34.68 22.67
N ASP A 166 5.74 -33.96 21.59
CA ASP A 166 6.16 -34.48 20.28
C ASP A 166 5.13 -35.35 19.54
N SER A 167 3.86 -35.25 19.93
CA SER A 167 2.80 -36.12 19.42
C SER A 167 1.81 -35.37 18.54
N PHE A 168 1.72 -35.77 17.27
CA PHE A 168 0.77 -35.21 16.31
C PHE A 168 -0.26 -36.26 15.87
N THR A 169 -1.52 -35.87 15.77
CA THR A 169 -2.64 -36.76 15.41
C THR A 169 -3.39 -36.23 14.20
N ASN A 170 -3.64 -37.08 13.20
CA ASN A 170 -4.56 -36.76 12.10
C ASN A 170 -5.99 -36.60 12.67
N VAL A 171 -6.48 -35.38 12.65
CA VAL A 171 -7.79 -34.98 13.21
C VAL A 171 -8.83 -34.73 12.13
N ALA A 172 -8.40 -34.29 10.94
CA ALA A 172 -9.29 -34.02 9.83
C ALA A 172 -8.62 -34.29 8.47
N GLU A 173 -9.42 -34.78 7.54
CA GLU A 173 -9.10 -34.83 6.10
C GLU A 173 -10.24 -34.11 5.36
N PRO A 174 -10.17 -32.78 5.12
CA PRO A 174 -11.26 -31.96 4.58
C PRO A 174 -11.85 -32.46 3.24
N LYS A 175 -11.05 -33.18 2.45
CA LYS A 175 -11.50 -33.78 1.17
C LYS A 175 -12.04 -35.22 1.33
N GLY A 176 -12.03 -35.76 2.54
CA GLY A 176 -12.38 -37.13 2.87
C GLY A 176 -11.16 -38.06 2.93
N ALA A 177 -11.38 -39.24 3.51
CA ALA A 177 -10.34 -40.22 3.80
C ALA A 177 -9.55 -40.64 2.53
N ASN A 178 -8.22 -40.50 2.58
CA ASN A 178 -7.28 -40.79 1.49
C ASN A 178 -7.56 -39.99 0.21
N ALA A 179 -8.11 -38.79 0.33
CA ALA A 179 -8.29 -37.85 -0.77
C ALA A 179 -7.55 -36.53 -0.48
N GLY A 180 -7.24 -35.78 -1.54
CA GLY A 180 -6.46 -34.56 -1.39
C GLY A 180 -5.99 -34.02 -2.73
N PHE A 181 -4.75 -33.54 -2.77
CA PHE A 181 -4.18 -32.88 -3.95
C PHE A 181 -2.74 -33.33 -4.19
N ASN A 182 -2.41 -33.58 -5.46
CA ASN A 182 -1.03 -33.70 -5.94
C ASN A 182 -0.49 -32.32 -6.31
N THR A 183 0.84 -32.15 -6.21
CA THR A 183 1.54 -30.92 -6.60
C THR A 183 0.82 -29.71 -6.01
N ALA A 184 0.63 -29.80 -4.70
CA ALA A 184 -0.31 -29.01 -3.92
C ALA A 184 0.39 -27.83 -3.27
N THR A 185 -0.38 -26.77 -3.06
CA THR A 185 -0.02 -25.59 -2.28
C THR A 185 -1.21 -25.27 -1.37
N LEU A 186 -0.92 -24.86 -0.14
CA LEU A 186 -1.94 -24.48 0.84
C LEU A 186 -1.48 -23.27 1.65
N ASP A 187 -2.44 -22.54 2.19
CA ASP A 187 -2.21 -21.40 3.10
C ASP A 187 -3.37 -21.20 4.07
N TRP A 188 -3.05 -20.82 5.30
CA TRP A 188 -4.02 -20.54 6.37
C TRP A 188 -4.39 -19.06 6.40
N GLY A 189 -5.67 -18.75 6.63
CA GLY A 189 -6.15 -17.38 6.81
C GLY A 189 -7.61 -17.37 7.23
N ASP A 190 -8.02 -16.40 8.04
CA ASP A 190 -9.42 -16.17 8.41
C ASP A 190 -10.08 -15.32 7.32
N TYR A 191 -10.71 -15.96 6.32
CA TYR A 191 -11.19 -15.23 5.13
C TYR A 191 -12.57 -14.59 5.37
N ASP A 192 -13.32 -15.01 6.39
CA ASP A 192 -14.64 -14.45 6.70
C ASP A 192 -14.71 -13.72 8.05
N ASN A 193 -13.53 -13.40 8.61
CA ASN A 193 -13.35 -12.61 9.83
C ASN A 193 -14.13 -13.20 11.01
N ASP A 194 -14.27 -14.53 11.04
CA ASP A 194 -15.02 -15.27 12.05
C ASP A 194 -14.13 -15.73 13.23
N GLY A 195 -12.82 -15.51 13.08
CA GLY A 195 -11.73 -15.78 14.01
C GLY A 195 -11.17 -17.19 13.95
N ASP A 196 -11.69 -18.07 13.10
CA ASP A 196 -11.20 -19.44 12.88
C ASP A 196 -10.25 -19.44 11.66
N LEU A 197 -9.12 -20.14 11.75
CA LEU A 197 -8.24 -20.27 10.58
C LEU A 197 -8.90 -21.16 9.52
N ASP A 198 -9.06 -20.61 8.32
CA ASP A 198 -9.54 -21.30 7.12
C ASP A 198 -8.39 -21.66 6.18
N LEU A 199 -8.67 -22.54 5.22
CA LEU A 199 -7.63 -23.14 4.38
C LEU A 199 -7.90 -22.93 2.90
N ALA A 200 -7.03 -22.20 2.21
CA ALA A 200 -6.96 -22.19 0.75
C ALA A 200 -6.06 -23.32 0.26
N VAL A 201 -6.51 -24.09 -0.74
CA VAL A 201 -5.72 -25.19 -1.32
C VAL A 201 -5.85 -25.19 -2.84
N ALA A 202 -4.70 -25.25 -3.53
CA ALA A 202 -4.65 -25.49 -4.97
C ALA A 202 -3.84 -26.74 -5.32
N GLY A 203 -4.25 -27.46 -6.37
CA GLY A 203 -3.55 -28.66 -6.85
C GLY A 203 -4.41 -29.57 -7.72
N HIS A 204 -3.88 -30.77 -8.01
CA HIS A 204 -4.58 -31.77 -8.82
C HIS A 204 -5.16 -32.89 -7.96
N ASP A 205 -6.48 -33.06 -7.93
CA ASP A 205 -7.15 -34.00 -7.01
C ASP A 205 -7.22 -35.45 -7.46
N GLY A 206 -6.48 -35.77 -8.52
CA GLY A 206 -6.49 -37.08 -9.19
C GLY A 206 -7.39 -37.09 -10.42
N THR A 207 -8.34 -36.16 -10.53
CA THR A 207 -9.23 -36.03 -11.69
C THR A 207 -9.20 -34.62 -12.29
N ASN A 208 -9.24 -33.58 -11.46
CA ASN A 208 -9.36 -32.19 -11.87
C ASN A 208 -8.32 -31.31 -11.19
N TYR A 209 -8.07 -30.16 -11.80
CA TYR A 209 -7.28 -29.07 -11.25
C TYR A 209 -8.22 -28.26 -10.38
N ARG A 210 -7.81 -27.90 -9.17
CA ARG A 210 -8.68 -27.31 -8.15
C ARG A 210 -8.03 -26.11 -7.48
N LEU A 211 -8.86 -25.13 -7.14
CA LEU A 211 -8.61 -24.09 -6.16
C LEU A 211 -9.85 -24.07 -5.25
N ILE A 212 -9.69 -24.45 -3.98
CA ILE A 212 -10.78 -24.55 -3.01
C ILE A 212 -10.41 -23.76 -1.76
N VAL A 213 -11.36 -22.97 -1.26
CA VAL A 213 -11.32 -22.37 0.08
C VAL A 213 -12.21 -23.22 1.00
N TYR A 214 -11.61 -23.82 2.02
CA TYR A 214 -12.27 -24.60 3.04
C TYR A 214 -12.52 -23.74 4.27
N ARG A 215 -13.79 -23.51 4.61
CA ARG A 215 -14.17 -22.87 5.86
C ARG A 215 -14.03 -23.84 7.03
N ASN A 216 -13.39 -23.41 8.11
CA ASN A 216 -13.40 -24.04 9.42
C ASN A 216 -14.68 -23.62 10.15
N ASN A 217 -15.59 -24.56 10.38
CA ASN A 217 -16.88 -24.28 11.04
C ASN A 217 -16.76 -24.33 12.59
N GLY A 218 -15.53 -24.25 13.10
CA GLY A 218 -15.19 -24.50 14.49
C GLY A 218 -15.11 -26.00 14.84
N GLY A 219 -14.36 -26.30 15.92
CA GLY A 219 -14.26 -27.65 16.50
C GLY A 219 -13.63 -28.71 15.59
N GLY A 220 -12.86 -28.29 14.58
CA GLY A 220 -12.16 -29.18 13.63
C GLY A 220 -13.00 -29.72 12.48
N SER A 221 -14.12 -29.06 12.14
CA SER A 221 -14.97 -29.42 11.01
C SER A 221 -14.79 -28.47 9.82
N PHE A 222 -14.37 -28.99 8.67
CA PHE A 222 -14.14 -28.20 7.46
C PHE A 222 -15.20 -28.43 6.39
N SER A 223 -15.61 -27.37 5.70
CA SER A 223 -16.53 -27.42 4.55
C SER A 223 -15.98 -26.67 3.35
N ASN A 224 -16.24 -27.15 2.14
CA ASN A 224 -15.96 -26.40 0.92
C ASN A 224 -16.89 -25.17 0.86
N ALA A 225 -16.32 -23.99 1.11
CA ALA A 225 -17.05 -22.73 1.11
C ALA A 225 -17.07 -22.09 -0.29
N SER A 226 -15.93 -22.13 -0.99
CA SER A 226 -15.78 -21.46 -2.28
C SER A 226 -14.80 -22.17 -3.22
N GLU A 227 -15.07 -22.05 -4.53
CA GLU A 227 -14.16 -22.43 -5.61
C GLU A 227 -13.96 -21.21 -6.53
N PRO A 228 -13.00 -20.30 -6.25
CA PRO A 228 -12.87 -19.00 -6.94
C PRO A 228 -12.71 -19.09 -8.46
N MET A 229 -12.11 -20.18 -8.97
CA MET A 229 -11.98 -20.45 -10.41
C MET A 229 -13.20 -21.14 -11.03
N GLY A 230 -14.20 -21.46 -10.23
CA GLY A 230 -15.35 -22.27 -10.59
C GLY A 230 -15.16 -23.76 -10.27
N VAL A 231 -16.28 -24.48 -10.26
CA VAL A 231 -16.32 -25.90 -9.86
C VAL A 231 -15.45 -26.76 -10.78
N ASN A 232 -14.54 -27.54 -10.18
CA ASN A 232 -13.57 -28.39 -10.88
C ASN A 232 -12.58 -27.64 -11.79
N ALA A 233 -12.41 -26.33 -11.59
CA ALA A 233 -11.37 -25.53 -12.21
C ALA A 233 -10.37 -25.07 -11.14
N GLY A 234 -9.14 -24.82 -11.56
CA GLY A 234 -8.07 -24.50 -10.62
C GLY A 234 -6.70 -24.56 -11.26
N LEU A 235 -5.69 -24.51 -10.41
CA LEU A 235 -4.28 -24.53 -10.79
C LEU A 235 -3.54 -25.66 -10.07
N THR A 236 -2.43 -26.09 -10.63
CA THR A 236 -1.49 -27.02 -9.97
C THR A 236 -0.06 -26.57 -10.20
N THR A 237 0.90 -27.17 -9.48
CA THR A 237 2.33 -26.83 -9.60
C THR A 237 2.57 -25.33 -9.45
N GLY A 238 2.02 -24.71 -8.41
CA GLY A 238 2.16 -23.28 -8.19
C GLY A 238 2.01 -22.92 -6.72
N SER A 239 1.51 -21.71 -6.45
CA SER A 239 1.45 -21.13 -5.11
C SER A 239 0.09 -20.50 -4.87
N VAL A 240 -0.43 -20.61 -3.64
CA VAL A 240 -1.59 -19.86 -3.13
C VAL A 240 -1.18 -19.11 -1.86
N ARG A 241 -1.54 -17.83 -1.75
CA ARG A 241 -1.23 -17.00 -0.58
C ARG A 241 -2.39 -16.06 -0.24
N TRP A 242 -2.71 -15.97 1.05
CA TRP A 242 -3.61 -14.97 1.61
C TRP A 242 -2.88 -13.63 1.81
N GLY A 243 -3.55 -12.53 1.49
CA GLY A 243 -3.04 -11.17 1.69
C GLY A 243 -4.17 -10.17 1.50
N ASP A 244 -4.34 -9.23 2.43
CA ASP A 244 -5.25 -8.09 2.28
C ASP A 244 -4.55 -7.02 1.44
N TYR A 245 -4.72 -7.08 0.11
CA TYR A 245 -3.97 -6.18 -0.77
C TYR A 245 -4.63 -4.81 -0.91
N ASP A 246 -5.91 -4.66 -0.54
CA ASP A 246 -6.62 -3.39 -0.65
C ASP A 246 -7.01 -2.75 0.69
N ASN A 247 -6.47 -3.29 1.79
CA ASN A 247 -6.55 -2.80 3.17
C ASN A 247 -8.02 -2.64 3.60
N ASP A 248 -8.88 -3.60 3.22
CA ASP A 248 -10.30 -3.60 3.54
C ASP A 248 -10.70 -4.57 4.67
N GLY A 249 -9.70 -5.23 5.25
CA GLY A 249 -9.81 -6.17 6.35
C GLY A 249 -10.29 -7.56 5.95
N ASP A 250 -10.57 -7.83 4.67
CA ASP A 250 -10.81 -9.18 4.16
C ASP A 250 -9.55 -9.74 3.50
N LEU A 251 -9.13 -10.95 3.89
CA LEU A 251 -7.98 -11.59 3.22
C LEU A 251 -8.33 -11.97 1.77
N ASP A 252 -7.49 -11.52 0.83
CA ASP A 252 -7.56 -11.83 -0.59
C ASP A 252 -6.60 -12.94 -1.00
N LEU A 253 -6.69 -13.41 -2.26
CA LEU A 253 -5.86 -14.51 -2.75
C LEU A 253 -4.99 -14.12 -3.94
N ALA A 254 -3.68 -14.35 -3.84
CA ALA A 254 -2.80 -14.49 -5.00
C ALA A 254 -2.58 -15.96 -5.33
N VAL A 255 -2.79 -16.33 -6.60
CA VAL A 255 -2.68 -17.71 -7.06
C VAL A 255 -1.87 -17.79 -8.35
N SER A 256 -0.91 -18.71 -8.39
CA SER A 256 -0.16 -19.05 -9.60
C SER A 256 -0.15 -20.56 -9.87
N GLY A 257 0.19 -20.96 -11.10
CA GLY A 257 0.32 -22.36 -11.47
C GLY A 257 -0.15 -22.65 -12.89
N GLN A 258 -0.24 -23.94 -13.21
CA GLN A 258 -0.72 -24.44 -14.49
C GLN A 258 -2.22 -24.73 -14.45
N ASP A 259 -2.97 -24.26 -15.45
CA ASP A 259 -4.37 -24.64 -15.65
C ASP A 259 -4.53 -25.93 -16.48
N ALA A 260 -5.75 -26.49 -16.53
CA ALA A 260 -6.02 -27.72 -17.30
C ALA A 260 -5.81 -27.57 -18.82
N GLY A 261 -5.72 -26.33 -19.32
CA GLY A 261 -5.37 -25.98 -20.69
C GLY A 261 -3.86 -25.88 -20.93
N THR A 262 -3.03 -26.23 -19.94
CA THR A 262 -1.56 -26.13 -19.95
C THR A 262 -1.01 -24.70 -20.00
N ASN A 263 -1.83 -23.70 -19.65
CA ASN A 263 -1.35 -22.32 -19.55
C ASN A 263 -0.85 -22.05 -18.12
N SER A 264 0.29 -21.38 -18.00
CA SER A 264 0.72 -20.78 -16.74
C SER A 264 -0.15 -19.56 -16.41
N ARG A 265 -0.58 -19.41 -15.16
CA ARG A 265 -1.47 -18.36 -14.68
C ARG A 265 -0.87 -17.65 -13.47
N LEU A 266 -1.22 -16.37 -13.31
CA LEU A 266 -1.02 -15.57 -12.12
C LEU A 266 -2.27 -14.68 -11.96
N ILE A 267 -3.02 -14.87 -10.89
CA ILE A 267 -4.32 -14.25 -10.68
C ILE A 267 -4.38 -13.72 -9.24
N VAL A 268 -4.87 -12.50 -9.08
CA VAL A 268 -5.25 -11.91 -7.79
C VAL A 268 -6.78 -11.86 -7.70
N TYR A 269 -7.33 -12.41 -6.62
CA TYR A 269 -8.75 -12.49 -6.35
C TYR A 269 -9.10 -11.62 -5.14
N ARG A 270 -9.98 -10.64 -5.32
CA ARG A 270 -10.59 -9.91 -4.21
C ARG A 270 -11.64 -10.76 -3.50
N ASN A 271 -11.58 -10.84 -2.18
CA ASN A 271 -12.66 -11.28 -1.32
C ASN A 271 -13.67 -10.14 -1.12
N ASN A 272 -14.93 -10.34 -1.48
CA ASN A 272 -15.96 -9.30 -1.45
C ASN A 272 -16.82 -9.38 -0.17
N GLY A 273 -16.29 -10.04 0.87
CA GLY A 273 -17.01 -10.46 2.06
C GLY A 273 -17.91 -11.68 1.85
N GLY A 274 -18.22 -12.37 2.94
CA GLY A 274 -19.20 -13.49 2.98
C GLY A 274 -18.83 -14.70 2.09
N GLY A 275 -17.55 -14.86 1.75
CA GLY A 275 -17.01 -15.99 0.97
C GLY A 275 -17.14 -15.89 -0.55
N SER A 276 -17.38 -14.69 -1.09
CA SER A 276 -17.42 -14.45 -2.53
C SER A 276 -16.11 -13.87 -3.05
N PHE A 277 -15.54 -14.45 -4.12
CA PHE A 277 -14.29 -14.00 -4.72
C PHE A 277 -14.46 -13.48 -6.15
N SER A 278 -13.77 -12.39 -6.48
CA SER A 278 -13.76 -11.75 -7.80
C SER A 278 -12.35 -11.75 -8.38
N ASN A 279 -12.16 -12.22 -9.62
CA ASN A 279 -10.89 -12.02 -10.34
C ASN A 279 -10.77 -10.55 -10.72
N VAL A 280 -9.89 -9.82 -10.03
CA VAL A 280 -9.71 -8.38 -10.19
C VAL A 280 -8.48 -8.06 -11.03
N CYS A 281 -7.45 -8.90 -10.99
CA CYS A 281 -6.20 -8.66 -11.70
C CYS A 281 -5.52 -9.96 -12.17
N GLU A 282 -4.99 -9.93 -13.39
CA GLU A 282 -3.97 -10.88 -13.86
C GLU A 282 -2.71 -10.07 -14.20
N PRO A 283 -1.74 -9.90 -13.28
CA PRO A 283 -0.63 -8.94 -13.45
C PRO A 283 0.25 -9.18 -14.68
N ARG A 284 0.28 -10.41 -15.20
CA ARG A 284 0.99 -10.78 -16.45
C ARG A 284 0.15 -10.65 -17.70
N GLY A 285 -1.14 -10.34 -17.56
CA GLY A 285 -2.15 -10.38 -18.61
C GLY A 285 -2.94 -11.70 -18.62
N VAL A 286 -4.09 -11.66 -19.29
CA VAL A 286 -5.03 -12.78 -19.33
C VAL A 286 -4.39 -14.06 -19.87
N ASN A 287 -4.51 -15.15 -19.11
CA ASN A 287 -3.93 -16.46 -19.43
C ASN A 287 -2.39 -16.48 -19.50
N LEU A 288 -1.74 -15.52 -18.84
CA LEU A 288 -0.29 -15.46 -18.71
C LEU A 288 0.09 -15.52 -17.23
N GLY A 289 1.26 -16.06 -16.93
CA GLY A 289 1.59 -16.43 -15.56
C GLY A 289 2.89 -17.18 -15.42
N VAL A 290 3.00 -17.90 -14.30
CA VAL A 290 4.11 -18.80 -14.00
C VAL A 290 3.58 -20.11 -13.40
N GLU A 291 4.30 -21.20 -13.63
CA GLU A 291 4.13 -22.51 -13.00
C GLU A 291 5.46 -22.97 -12.39
N SER A 292 5.46 -24.05 -11.62
CA SER A 292 6.58 -24.46 -10.76
C SER A 292 7.13 -23.26 -9.99
N SER A 293 6.18 -22.49 -9.44
CA SER A 293 6.32 -21.11 -9.01
C SER A 293 6.21 -20.96 -7.51
N SER A 294 6.63 -19.79 -7.02
CA SER A 294 6.44 -19.34 -5.64
C SER A 294 5.97 -17.89 -5.69
N VAL A 295 5.03 -17.56 -4.81
CA VAL A 295 4.39 -16.23 -4.70
C VAL A 295 4.40 -15.83 -3.23
N GLN A 296 4.68 -14.56 -2.94
CA GLN A 296 4.66 -14.00 -1.58
C GLN A 296 4.15 -12.56 -1.58
N TRP A 297 3.37 -12.22 -0.56
CA TRP A 297 2.94 -10.85 -0.27
C TRP A 297 3.98 -10.13 0.61
N GLY A 298 4.15 -8.83 0.42
CA GLY A 298 4.94 -7.98 1.31
C GLY A 298 5.00 -6.54 0.78
N ASP A 299 5.01 -5.56 1.67
CA ASP A 299 5.16 -4.13 1.33
C ASP A 299 6.66 -3.82 1.15
N TYR A 300 7.17 -3.92 -0.09
CA TYR A 300 8.63 -3.81 -0.34
C TYR A 300 9.10 -2.36 -0.53
N ASP A 301 8.20 -1.44 -0.83
CA ASP A 301 8.52 -0.04 -1.06
C ASP A 301 7.96 0.92 0.01
N THR A 302 7.40 0.35 1.06
CA THR A 302 7.00 0.99 2.31
C THR A 302 5.85 1.98 2.16
N ASP A 303 4.94 1.71 1.23
CA ASP A 303 3.79 2.57 0.93
C ASP A 303 2.50 2.18 1.70
N GLY A 304 2.52 1.05 2.42
CA GLY A 304 1.42 0.54 3.23
C GLY A 304 0.47 -0.40 2.48
N ASP A 305 0.69 -0.64 1.20
CA ASP A 305 -0.05 -1.62 0.41
C ASP A 305 0.79 -2.89 0.23
N LEU A 306 0.17 -4.07 0.26
CA LEU A 306 0.90 -5.32 0.00
C LEU A 306 1.23 -5.49 -1.49
N ASP A 307 2.51 -5.75 -1.78
CA ASP A 307 3.03 -6.06 -3.11
C ASP A 307 3.26 -7.56 -3.31
N LEU A 308 3.53 -7.96 -4.56
CA LEU A 308 3.63 -9.37 -4.93
C LEU A 308 5.00 -9.74 -5.50
N LEU A 309 5.73 -10.61 -4.79
CA LEU A 309 6.93 -11.28 -5.28
C LEU A 309 6.56 -12.58 -5.99
N VAL A 310 7.06 -12.77 -7.20
CA VAL A 310 6.72 -13.92 -8.04
C VAL A 310 7.97 -14.50 -8.70
N SER A 311 8.17 -15.81 -8.54
CA SER A 311 9.13 -16.59 -9.33
C SER A 311 8.47 -17.77 -10.02
N GLY A 312 9.09 -18.29 -11.07
CA GLY A 312 8.64 -19.53 -11.72
C GLY A 312 8.94 -19.60 -13.20
N TYR A 313 8.33 -20.59 -13.84
CA TYR A 313 8.51 -20.94 -15.25
C TYR A 313 7.28 -20.56 -16.08
N GLU A 314 7.50 -19.93 -17.24
CA GLU A 314 6.43 -19.56 -18.17
C GLU A 314 6.38 -20.56 -19.34
N SER A 315 5.36 -21.42 -19.40
CA SER A 315 5.31 -22.52 -20.38
C SER A 315 5.30 -22.02 -21.83
N ALA A 316 4.64 -20.88 -22.09
CA ALA A 316 4.48 -20.33 -23.44
C ALA A 316 5.79 -19.85 -24.08
N THR A 317 6.71 -19.32 -23.27
CA THR A 317 7.99 -18.76 -23.74
C THR A 317 9.20 -19.59 -23.32
N THR A 318 9.00 -20.56 -22.43
CA THR A 318 10.03 -21.37 -21.75
C THR A 318 10.98 -20.58 -20.86
N ASN A 319 10.66 -19.32 -20.60
CA ASN A 319 11.50 -18.46 -19.78
C ASN A 319 11.25 -18.71 -18.29
N LYS A 320 12.25 -18.38 -17.47
CA LYS A 320 12.13 -18.30 -16.02
C LYS A 320 11.91 -16.85 -15.60
N ARG A 321 11.30 -16.64 -14.44
CA ARG A 321 10.86 -15.33 -13.94
C ARG A 321 11.25 -15.13 -12.48
N LEU A 322 11.66 -13.91 -12.15
CA LEU A 322 11.72 -13.37 -10.80
C LEU A 322 11.29 -11.91 -10.93
N ILE A 323 10.10 -11.59 -10.45
CA ILE A 323 9.43 -10.31 -10.65
C ILE A 323 8.84 -9.85 -9.33
N VAL A 324 9.00 -8.56 -9.05
CA VAL A 324 8.28 -7.83 -8.01
C VAL A 324 7.20 -6.99 -8.68
N TYR A 325 5.94 -7.25 -8.34
CA TYR A 325 4.80 -6.45 -8.78
C TYR A 325 4.40 -5.47 -7.71
N ARG A 326 4.49 -4.17 -8.02
CA ARG A 326 4.03 -3.09 -7.16
C ARG A 326 2.50 -2.97 -7.21
N ASN A 327 1.85 -3.02 -6.06
CA ASN A 327 0.47 -2.60 -5.87
C ASN A 327 0.40 -1.07 -5.92
N ILE A 328 -0.54 -0.53 -6.69
CA ILE A 328 -0.67 0.92 -6.84
C ILE A 328 -2.09 1.41 -6.51
N GLY A 329 -2.79 0.61 -5.70
CA GLY A 329 -4.19 0.77 -5.34
C GLY A 329 -5.17 0.54 -6.50
N GLY A 330 -6.44 0.38 -6.15
CA GLY A 330 -7.54 0.23 -7.11
C GLY A 330 -7.36 -0.98 -8.04
N ASP A 331 -7.07 -2.15 -7.47
CA ASP A 331 -6.98 -3.45 -8.16
C ASP A 331 -5.87 -3.56 -9.21
N THR A 332 -4.87 -2.69 -9.13
CA THR A 332 -3.86 -2.55 -10.17
C THR A 332 -2.48 -2.88 -9.65
N PHE A 333 -1.84 -3.84 -10.32
CA PHE A 333 -0.44 -4.20 -10.11
C PHE A 333 0.41 -3.82 -11.32
N THR A 334 1.60 -3.26 -11.07
CA THR A 334 2.57 -2.88 -12.10
C THR A 334 3.89 -3.61 -11.91
N ASN A 335 4.68 -3.77 -12.97
CA ASN A 335 6.02 -4.35 -12.84
C ASN A 335 6.93 -3.33 -12.14
N GLY A 336 7.22 -3.57 -10.85
CA GLY A 336 8.11 -2.74 -10.04
C GLY A 336 9.57 -3.05 -10.35
N ALA A 337 9.96 -4.32 -10.19
CA ALA A 337 11.33 -4.75 -10.44
C ALA A 337 11.44 -6.15 -11.07
N GLU A 338 12.49 -6.35 -11.87
CA GLU A 338 12.94 -7.66 -12.34
C GLU A 338 14.42 -7.85 -11.94
N PRO A 339 14.73 -8.32 -10.71
CA PRO A 339 16.10 -8.33 -10.19
C PRO A 339 17.10 -9.08 -11.09
N MET A 340 16.68 -10.20 -11.68
CA MET A 340 17.50 -10.98 -12.62
C MET A 340 17.52 -10.41 -14.05
N GLY A 341 16.79 -9.34 -14.31
CA GLY A 341 16.62 -8.70 -15.60
C GLY A 341 15.48 -9.26 -16.44
N VAL A 342 15.15 -8.51 -17.51
CA VAL A 342 13.99 -8.80 -18.34
C VAL A 342 14.03 -10.21 -18.92
N ASN A 343 12.96 -10.95 -18.65
CA ASN A 343 12.78 -12.34 -19.04
C ASN A 343 13.72 -13.38 -18.39
N ALA A 344 14.40 -13.02 -17.31
CA ALA A 344 15.25 -13.93 -16.55
C ALA A 344 14.68 -14.14 -15.14
N GLY A 345 15.13 -15.22 -14.49
CA GLY A 345 14.61 -15.61 -13.19
C GLY A 345 14.96 -17.04 -12.83
N VAL A 346 14.17 -17.62 -11.94
CA VAL A 346 14.30 -19.01 -11.49
C VAL A 346 12.97 -19.75 -11.61
N GLY A 347 13.02 -21.06 -11.88
CA GLY A 347 11.87 -21.97 -11.88
C GLY A 347 12.14 -23.21 -11.03
N TRP A 348 11.07 -23.96 -10.69
CA TRP A 348 11.13 -25.00 -9.64
C TRP A 348 11.72 -24.45 -8.35
N SER A 349 11.24 -23.25 -8.03
CA SER A 349 11.87 -22.26 -7.16
C SER A 349 11.08 -22.04 -5.88
N SER A 350 11.75 -21.52 -4.87
CA SER A 350 11.13 -20.90 -3.71
C SER A 350 11.69 -19.48 -3.55
N VAL A 351 10.83 -18.52 -3.25
CA VAL A 351 11.19 -17.13 -2.93
C VAL A 351 10.54 -16.67 -1.63
N GLN A 352 11.20 -15.75 -0.94
CA GLN A 352 10.68 -15.17 0.29
C GLN A 352 11.24 -13.77 0.53
N TRP A 353 10.41 -12.91 1.10
CA TRP A 353 10.77 -11.60 1.63
C TRP A 353 11.40 -11.74 3.03
N GLY A 354 12.40 -10.91 3.33
CA GLY A 354 12.91 -10.71 4.68
C GLY A 354 14.01 -9.65 4.70
N ASP A 355 14.05 -8.81 5.73
CA ASP A 355 15.11 -7.82 5.96
C ASP A 355 16.33 -8.52 6.57
N TYR A 356 17.27 -8.98 5.75
CA TYR A 356 18.39 -9.81 6.24
C TYR A 356 19.54 -8.98 6.82
N ASP A 357 19.59 -7.67 6.56
CA ASP A 357 20.64 -6.79 7.08
C ASP A 357 20.14 -5.68 8.02
N ASN A 358 18.89 -5.82 8.47
CA ASN A 358 18.24 -5.02 9.50
C ASN A 358 18.21 -3.52 9.13
N ASP A 359 17.99 -3.21 7.85
CA ASP A 359 17.96 -1.85 7.33
C ASP A 359 16.55 -1.25 7.20
N GLY A 360 15.53 -2.08 7.44
CA GLY A 360 14.11 -1.74 7.42
C GLY A 360 13.41 -2.02 6.09
N ASP A 361 14.14 -2.38 5.02
CA ASP A 361 13.60 -2.69 3.70
C ASP A 361 13.53 -4.22 3.48
N LEU A 362 12.48 -4.71 2.80
CA LEU A 362 12.36 -6.14 2.49
C LEU A 362 13.32 -6.58 1.37
N ASP A 363 14.16 -7.58 1.66
CA ASP A 363 15.04 -8.23 0.68
C ASP A 363 14.49 -9.55 0.15
N ILE A 364 15.08 -10.07 -0.92
CA ILE A 364 14.63 -11.31 -1.57
C ILE A 364 15.65 -12.43 -1.38
N ALA A 365 15.22 -13.55 -0.80
CA ALA A 365 15.88 -14.83 -1.00
C ALA A 365 15.22 -15.61 -2.15
N ALA A 366 16.03 -16.21 -3.02
CA ALA A 366 15.55 -16.98 -4.16
C ALA A 366 16.38 -18.26 -4.40
N THR A 367 15.69 -19.37 -4.63
CA THR A 367 16.27 -20.65 -5.09
C THR A 367 15.63 -21.11 -6.38
N GLY A 368 16.22 -22.07 -7.09
CA GLY A 368 15.67 -22.68 -8.30
C GLY A 368 16.68 -22.77 -9.44
N GLU A 369 16.24 -23.17 -10.64
CA GLU A 369 17.09 -23.17 -11.83
C GLU A 369 16.88 -21.93 -12.71
N ASP A 370 17.96 -21.33 -13.21
CA ASP A 370 17.90 -20.20 -14.14
C ASP A 370 18.01 -20.61 -15.63
N GLY A 371 18.00 -21.92 -15.88
CA GLY A 371 18.23 -22.54 -17.19
C GLY A 371 19.69 -22.90 -17.49
N VAL A 372 20.64 -22.49 -16.65
CA VAL A 372 22.06 -22.86 -16.75
C VAL A 372 22.56 -23.50 -15.45
N ASN A 373 22.22 -22.90 -14.31
CA ASN A 373 22.68 -23.30 -12.98
C ASN A 373 21.51 -23.39 -12.01
N TYR A 374 21.70 -24.18 -10.95
CA TYR A 374 20.90 -24.08 -9.74
C TYR A 374 21.37 -22.89 -8.92
N ARG A 375 20.44 -22.21 -8.27
CA ARG A 375 20.65 -20.91 -7.64
C ARG A 375 20.23 -20.95 -6.18
N LEU A 376 20.96 -20.19 -5.38
CA LEU A 376 20.59 -19.68 -4.07
C LEU A 376 21.14 -18.25 -4.05
N ILE A 377 20.27 -17.25 -4.07
CA ILE A 377 20.62 -15.84 -4.30
C ILE A 377 19.90 -14.98 -3.28
N ILE A 378 20.60 -14.01 -2.71
CA ILE A 378 20.00 -12.88 -1.96
C ILE A 378 20.07 -11.63 -2.85
N TRP A 379 18.96 -10.90 -2.92
CA TRP A 379 18.89 -9.57 -3.52
C TRP A 379 18.58 -8.55 -2.45
N ARG A 380 19.55 -7.69 -2.17
CA ARG A 380 19.37 -6.55 -1.28
C ARG A 380 18.50 -5.49 -1.93
N ASN A 381 17.41 -5.10 -1.29
CA ASN A 381 16.63 -3.91 -1.60
C ASN A 381 17.41 -2.66 -1.17
N ASN A 382 17.48 -1.66 -2.02
CA ASN A 382 18.20 -0.40 -1.73
C ASN A 382 17.19 0.75 -1.60
N GLY A 383 15.95 0.41 -1.22
CA GLY A 383 14.73 1.18 -1.32
C GLY A 383 14.05 1.10 -2.69
N GLY A 384 12.72 1.15 -2.70
CA GLY A 384 11.87 1.18 -3.90
C GLY A 384 12.20 0.06 -4.90
N ASP A 385 12.24 0.36 -6.20
CA ASP A 385 12.42 -0.65 -7.27
C ASP A 385 13.88 -1.15 -7.45
N SER A 386 14.79 -0.87 -6.52
CA SER A 386 16.22 -1.04 -6.74
C SER A 386 16.80 -2.22 -5.96
N PHE A 387 17.15 -3.30 -6.66
CA PHE A 387 17.74 -4.50 -6.06
C PHE A 387 19.20 -4.74 -6.50
N THR A 388 20.04 -5.14 -5.55
CA THR A 388 21.45 -5.48 -5.77
C THR A 388 21.70 -6.94 -5.38
N ASN A 389 22.33 -7.70 -6.28
CA ASN A 389 22.71 -9.10 -6.02
C ASN A 389 23.86 -9.16 -5.00
N VAL A 390 23.68 -9.89 -3.90
CA VAL A 390 24.73 -10.17 -2.93
C VAL A 390 25.57 -11.34 -3.45
N ALA A 391 26.84 -11.11 -3.76
CA ALA A 391 27.65 -12.06 -4.52
C ALA A 391 28.18 -13.22 -3.64
N GLU A 392 27.77 -14.46 -3.97
CA GLU A 392 28.23 -15.73 -3.38
C GLU A 392 28.21 -15.82 -1.83
N PRO A 393 27.14 -15.38 -1.13
CA PRO A 393 27.08 -15.40 0.33
C PRO A 393 27.24 -16.82 0.92
N PHE A 394 26.79 -17.84 0.21
CA PHE A 394 26.74 -19.22 0.70
C PHE A 394 27.85 -20.13 0.13
N GLY A 395 28.86 -19.53 -0.51
CA GLY A 395 29.99 -20.24 -1.11
C GLY A 395 29.80 -20.63 -2.58
N ALA A 396 30.91 -20.71 -3.30
CA ALA A 396 30.93 -20.85 -4.76
C ALA A 396 30.20 -22.12 -5.27
N ASN A 397 29.20 -21.92 -6.14
CA ASN A 397 28.40 -22.96 -6.81
C ASN A 397 27.46 -23.77 -5.91
N LEU A 398 27.08 -23.25 -4.73
CA LEU A 398 25.99 -23.85 -3.96
C LEU A 398 24.65 -23.29 -4.45
N GLY A 399 23.79 -24.15 -4.99
CA GLY A 399 22.47 -23.75 -5.49
C GLY A 399 21.49 -24.90 -5.38
N PHE A 400 20.20 -24.57 -5.36
CA PHE A 400 19.14 -25.53 -5.10
C PHE A 400 18.07 -25.50 -6.20
N TYR A 401 17.45 -26.64 -6.49
CA TYR A 401 16.26 -26.76 -7.33
C TYR A 401 15.24 -27.71 -6.68
N ASN A 402 13.97 -27.64 -7.12
CA ASN A 402 12.85 -28.34 -6.47
C ASN A 402 12.87 -28.09 -4.95
N SER A 403 13.11 -26.84 -4.59
CA SER A 403 13.53 -26.43 -3.26
C SER A 403 12.44 -25.68 -2.51
N SER A 404 12.65 -25.56 -1.20
CA SER A 404 11.89 -24.69 -0.31
C SER A 404 12.87 -23.91 0.55
N ILE A 405 12.56 -22.65 0.82
CA ILE A 405 13.30 -21.79 1.75
C ILE A 405 12.37 -21.27 2.85
N ALA A 406 12.93 -21.00 4.02
CA ALA A 406 12.23 -20.36 5.13
C ALA A 406 13.19 -19.47 5.93
N TRP A 407 12.86 -18.19 6.08
CA TRP A 407 13.50 -17.26 7.01
C TRP A 407 13.02 -17.47 8.45
N GLY A 408 13.94 -17.38 9.41
CA GLY A 408 13.63 -17.37 10.86
C GLY A 408 14.91 -17.21 11.68
N ASP A 409 14.83 -16.54 12.82
CA ASP A 409 15.94 -16.40 13.78
C ASP A 409 16.01 -17.67 14.64
N TYR A 410 16.81 -18.66 14.23
CA TYR A 410 16.77 -20.00 14.86
C TYR A 410 17.66 -20.10 16.11
N ASP A 411 18.55 -19.13 16.33
CA ASP A 411 19.46 -19.09 17.48
C ASP A 411 19.28 -17.89 18.41
N ASN A 412 18.21 -17.12 18.19
CA ASN A 412 17.71 -16.05 19.04
C ASN A 412 18.71 -14.90 19.20
N ASP A 413 19.48 -14.60 18.15
CA ASP A 413 20.48 -13.54 18.15
C ASP A 413 20.00 -12.21 17.57
N GLY A 414 18.77 -12.18 17.04
CA GLY A 414 18.10 -11.01 16.50
C GLY A 414 18.29 -10.80 15.00
N ASP A 415 19.05 -11.68 14.33
CA ASP A 415 19.24 -11.67 12.89
C ASP A 415 18.47 -12.84 12.25
N ILE A 416 17.74 -12.60 11.16
CA ILE A 416 17.02 -13.70 10.49
C ILE A 416 17.98 -14.63 9.74
N ASP A 417 17.78 -15.94 9.90
CA ASP A 417 18.56 -17.01 9.28
C ASP A 417 17.78 -17.75 8.19
N LEU A 418 18.50 -18.45 7.31
CA LEU A 418 17.88 -19.10 6.15
C LEU A 418 17.96 -20.62 6.20
N ALA A 419 16.81 -21.29 6.31
CA ALA A 419 16.70 -22.72 6.05
C ALA A 419 16.43 -22.98 4.56
N VAL A 420 17.13 -23.96 3.99
CA VAL A 420 17.00 -24.36 2.58
C VAL A 420 16.97 -25.88 2.46
N SER A 421 15.93 -26.43 1.83
CA SER A 421 15.86 -27.83 1.43
C SER A 421 15.73 -27.96 -0.08
N GLY A 422 16.44 -28.90 -0.70
CA GLY A 422 16.27 -29.19 -2.12
C GLY A 422 17.37 -30.06 -2.72
N ASP A 423 17.34 -30.19 -4.04
CA ASP A 423 18.39 -30.87 -4.80
C ASP A 423 19.55 -29.89 -5.11
N THR A 424 20.80 -30.28 -4.85
CA THR A 424 21.99 -29.40 -4.94
C THR A 424 22.92 -29.67 -6.13
N ALA A 425 22.73 -30.80 -6.82
CA ALA A 425 23.47 -31.15 -8.02
C ALA A 425 22.62 -31.99 -8.96
N SER A 426 22.93 -31.91 -10.26
CA SER A 426 22.30 -32.74 -11.29
C SER A 426 22.78 -34.19 -11.14
N GLY A 427 22.12 -34.92 -10.23
CA GLY A 427 22.53 -36.27 -9.81
C GLY A 427 21.88 -36.80 -8.54
N GLY A 428 21.04 -36.01 -7.85
CA GLY A 428 20.22 -36.48 -6.73
C GLY A 428 20.82 -36.29 -5.33
N ASP A 429 21.80 -35.40 -5.17
CA ASP A 429 22.27 -34.96 -3.84
C ASP A 429 21.23 -34.01 -3.22
N LYS A 430 20.50 -34.49 -2.22
CA LYS A 430 19.45 -33.74 -1.52
C LYS A 430 19.96 -33.25 -0.19
N ARG A 431 19.81 -31.95 0.09
CA ARG A 431 20.32 -31.33 1.31
C ARG A 431 19.25 -30.50 2.01
N LEU A 432 19.40 -30.43 3.33
CA LEU A 432 18.72 -29.48 4.21
C LEU A 432 19.84 -28.75 4.96
N ILE A 433 19.97 -27.45 4.72
CA ILE A 433 21.02 -26.59 5.28
C ILE A 433 20.33 -25.41 5.96
N ILE A 434 20.81 -25.03 7.13
CA ILE A 434 20.45 -23.77 7.80
C ILE A 434 21.68 -22.88 7.76
N PHE A 435 21.53 -21.68 7.21
CA PHE A 435 22.60 -20.69 7.09
C PHE A 435 22.41 -19.63 8.16
N ARG A 436 23.43 -19.50 9.02
CA ARG A 436 23.44 -18.49 10.08
C ARG A 436 23.87 -17.14 9.52
N ASN A 437 23.05 -16.13 9.77
CA ASN A 437 23.35 -14.74 9.52
C ASN A 437 24.04 -14.14 10.76
N ASP A 438 24.94 -13.18 10.56
CA ASP A 438 25.60 -12.47 11.67
C ASP A 438 25.49 -10.94 11.48
N ALA A 439 24.63 -10.49 10.54
CA ALA A 439 24.25 -9.12 10.10
C ALA A 439 25.32 -8.01 10.15
N ASN A 440 26.61 -8.35 10.18
CA ASN A 440 27.73 -7.44 10.45
C ASN A 440 27.59 -6.57 11.70
N GLY A 441 26.81 -7.01 12.70
CA GLY A 441 26.61 -6.30 13.95
C GLY A 441 25.60 -5.15 13.93
N ALA A 442 24.80 -4.99 12.87
CA ALA A 442 23.52 -4.27 12.94
C ALA A 442 22.50 -5.23 13.56
N VAL A 443 21.97 -4.90 14.74
CA VAL A 443 21.05 -5.77 15.47
C VAL A 443 19.63 -5.25 15.23
N ASN A 444 18.70 -6.11 14.81
CA ASN A 444 17.30 -5.74 14.75
C ASN A 444 16.81 -5.37 16.16
N ILE A 445 16.20 -4.20 16.30
CA ILE A 445 15.77 -3.68 17.61
C ILE A 445 14.28 -3.92 17.74
N ARG A 446 13.89 -4.59 18.83
CA ARG A 446 12.49 -4.87 19.15
C ARG A 446 11.60 -3.62 19.01
N PRO A 447 10.53 -3.68 18.19
CA PRO A 447 9.59 -2.58 18.06
C PRO A 447 8.86 -2.28 19.38
N ASN A 448 8.35 -1.07 19.51
CA ASN A 448 7.49 -0.71 20.64
C ASN A 448 6.11 -1.38 20.53
N ALA A 449 5.49 -1.69 21.67
CA ALA A 449 4.11 -2.17 21.68
C ALA A 449 3.15 -1.07 21.19
N PRO A 450 2.14 -1.41 20.36
CA PRO A 450 1.16 -0.43 19.88
C PRO A 450 0.22 0.02 21.01
N ALA A 451 -0.37 1.21 20.84
CA ALA A 451 -1.37 1.74 21.77
C ALA A 451 -2.78 1.32 21.35
N LEU A 452 -3.52 0.67 22.25
CA LEU A 452 -4.89 0.19 22.00
C LEU A 452 -5.90 1.35 22.16
N ASN A 453 -6.72 1.56 21.12
CA ASN A 453 -7.64 2.70 21.05
C ASN A 453 -9.09 2.29 21.34
N TYR A 454 -9.56 1.19 20.72
CA TYR A 454 -10.95 0.73 20.85
C TYR A 454 -11.04 -0.77 20.56
N PRO A 455 -11.87 -1.55 21.28
CA PRO A 455 -12.67 -1.18 22.45
C PRO A 455 -11.87 -1.11 23.76
N LYS A 456 -12.24 -0.22 24.69
CA LYS A 456 -11.53 0.07 25.95
C LYS A 456 -12.49 0.25 27.12
N GLY A 457 -12.96 -0.88 27.64
CA GLY A 457 -13.99 -0.96 28.68
C GLY A 457 -15.42 -0.87 28.13
N ASP A 458 -15.56 -0.87 26.80
CA ASP A 458 -16.84 -0.72 26.12
C ASP A 458 -17.74 -1.95 26.32
N THR A 459 -19.03 -1.70 26.18
CA THR A 459 -20.08 -2.73 26.20
C THR A 459 -20.66 -2.86 24.81
N ILE A 460 -20.57 -4.05 24.22
CA ILE A 460 -21.05 -4.37 22.88
C ILE A 460 -22.22 -5.34 23.02
N THR A 461 -23.26 -5.16 22.21
CA THR A 461 -24.44 -6.01 22.28
C THR A 461 -24.18 -7.32 21.54
N LEU A 462 -24.64 -8.44 22.10
CA LEU A 462 -24.57 -9.74 21.44
C LEU A 462 -25.13 -9.66 20.01
N GLY A 463 -24.32 -10.09 19.03
CA GLY A 463 -24.67 -10.11 17.61
C GLY A 463 -24.18 -8.91 16.80
N ASP A 464 -23.57 -7.91 17.44
CA ASP A 464 -22.91 -6.81 16.74
C ASP A 464 -21.49 -7.22 16.30
N THR A 465 -21.07 -6.81 15.09
CA THR A 465 -19.67 -6.87 14.66
C THR A 465 -18.80 -6.05 15.61
N ILE A 466 -17.64 -6.58 15.96
CA ILE A 466 -16.70 -5.93 16.87
C ILE A 466 -15.52 -5.41 16.06
N THR A 467 -15.25 -4.11 16.15
CA THR A 467 -14.08 -3.48 15.50
C THR A 467 -13.00 -3.21 16.53
N PHE A 468 -11.76 -3.60 16.24
CA PHE A 468 -10.57 -3.33 17.03
C PHE A 468 -9.72 -2.26 16.34
N ARG A 469 -9.11 -1.34 17.09
CA ARG A 469 -8.28 -0.26 16.55
C ARG A 469 -7.09 0.05 17.46
N TRP A 470 -5.92 0.27 16.88
CA TRP A 470 -4.71 0.67 17.59
C TRP A 470 -3.93 1.74 16.83
N THR A 471 -2.95 2.35 17.50
CA THR A 471 -2.06 3.33 16.88
C THR A 471 -0.86 2.62 16.27
N ALA A 472 -0.55 2.97 15.02
CA ALA A 472 0.63 2.46 14.32
C ALA A 472 1.93 2.77 15.09
N VAL A 473 2.87 1.84 15.07
CA VAL A 473 4.16 1.99 15.76
C VAL A 473 5.09 2.92 14.96
N THR A 474 5.82 3.78 15.68
CA THR A 474 6.78 4.72 15.10
C THR A 474 8.14 4.61 15.80
N GLY A 475 9.20 5.07 15.12
CA GLY A 475 10.55 5.11 15.68
C GLY A 475 11.35 3.81 15.56
N ASP A 476 10.85 2.87 14.75
CA ASP A 476 11.52 1.63 14.34
C ASP A 476 12.41 1.83 13.10
N THR A 477 13.26 0.86 12.76
CA THR A 477 13.98 0.81 11.48
C THR A 477 13.03 0.53 10.32
N THR A 478 12.06 -0.36 10.52
CA THR A 478 10.95 -0.55 9.59
C THR A 478 10.07 0.70 9.57
N CYS A 479 9.69 1.11 8.36
CA CYS A 479 8.78 2.23 8.16
C CYS A 479 7.41 1.94 8.81
N THR A 480 6.78 2.95 9.41
CA THR A 480 5.47 2.81 10.05
C THR A 480 4.37 2.27 9.11
N ALA A 481 4.44 2.58 7.81
CA ALA A 481 3.49 2.08 6.82
C ALA A 481 3.67 0.59 6.51
N ALA A 482 4.92 0.10 6.58
CA ALA A 482 5.29 -1.29 6.29
C ALA A 482 5.22 -2.21 7.51
N MET A 483 4.88 -1.67 8.68
CA MET A 483 4.76 -2.41 9.93
C MET A 483 3.52 -3.30 9.88
N THR A 484 3.67 -4.57 10.26
CA THR A 484 2.52 -5.49 10.36
C THR A 484 2.14 -5.74 11.81
N TYR A 485 0.95 -6.32 12.04
CA TYR A 485 0.43 -6.51 13.40
C TYR A 485 -0.19 -7.88 13.62
N ASN A 486 -0.04 -8.36 14.85
CA ASN A 486 -0.77 -9.49 15.39
C ASN A 486 -1.85 -8.99 16.35
N LEU A 487 -3.09 -9.44 16.16
CA LEU A 487 -4.22 -9.23 17.08
C LEU A 487 -4.55 -10.54 17.79
N ARG A 488 -4.82 -10.47 19.09
CA ARG A 488 -5.36 -11.60 19.87
C ARG A 488 -6.56 -11.22 20.72
N ILE A 489 -7.53 -12.14 20.84
CA ILE A 489 -8.77 -11.96 21.61
C ILE A 489 -9.04 -13.19 22.48
N GLY A 490 -9.34 -12.97 23.76
CA GLY A 490 -9.45 -14.02 24.76
C GLY A 490 -10.49 -13.79 25.85
N SER A 491 -10.88 -14.87 26.53
CA SER A 491 -11.72 -14.81 27.74
C SER A 491 -10.93 -14.39 28.99
N THR A 492 -9.61 -14.49 28.93
CA THR A 492 -8.66 -13.95 29.90
C THR A 492 -7.43 -13.43 29.17
N THR A 493 -6.54 -12.70 29.84
CA THR A 493 -5.26 -12.27 29.28
C THR A 493 -4.29 -13.42 28.95
N ALA A 494 -4.56 -14.64 29.45
CA ALA A 494 -3.73 -15.82 29.23
C ALA A 494 -4.41 -16.90 28.36
N ASN A 495 -5.64 -16.65 27.90
CA ASN A 495 -6.46 -17.63 27.17
C ASN A 495 -7.12 -16.92 25.98
N CYS A 496 -6.41 -16.88 24.84
CA CYS A 496 -6.70 -16.10 23.63
C CYS A 496 -7.38 -16.93 22.53
N ASN A 497 -8.56 -17.49 22.84
CA ASN A 497 -9.14 -18.59 22.06
C ASN A 497 -10.17 -18.18 20.99
N TYR A 498 -10.27 -16.91 20.63
CA TYR A 498 -11.31 -16.43 19.70
C TYR A 498 -10.75 -15.79 18.44
N PHE A 499 -9.54 -15.27 18.53
CA PHE A 499 -8.78 -14.71 17.42
C PHE A 499 -7.33 -14.87 17.84
N ALA A 500 -6.63 -15.82 17.23
CA ALA A 500 -5.27 -16.19 17.61
C ALA A 500 -4.33 -15.82 16.45
N ALA A 501 -3.31 -15.04 16.77
CA ALA A 501 -2.14 -14.97 15.91
C ALA A 501 -1.37 -16.30 16.00
N ASP A 502 -0.59 -16.63 14.98
CA ASP A 502 0.30 -17.82 14.89
C ASP A 502 1.47 -17.78 15.92
N THR A 503 1.25 -17.19 17.09
CA THR A 503 2.34 -16.75 17.96
C THR A 503 2.07 -17.04 19.43
N ASN A 504 2.91 -17.91 19.99
CA ASN A 504 3.04 -18.10 21.42
C ASN A 504 3.59 -16.84 22.12
N ASP A 505 3.17 -16.61 23.36
CA ASP A 505 3.65 -15.51 24.22
C ASP A 505 5.16 -15.59 24.56
N ALA A 506 5.80 -16.73 24.32
CA ALA A 506 7.20 -17.00 24.64
C ALA A 506 8.18 -16.65 23.51
N ASP A 507 7.69 -16.53 22.28
CA ASP A 507 8.53 -16.41 21.10
C ASP A 507 9.01 -14.96 20.90
N SER A 508 10.30 -14.74 21.15
CA SER A 508 10.97 -13.45 20.96
C SER A 508 11.49 -13.21 19.55
N SER A 509 11.40 -14.21 18.66
CA SER A 509 12.19 -14.45 17.44
C SER A 509 11.28 -14.97 16.31
N GLY A 510 10.83 -14.09 15.43
CA GLY A 510 9.74 -14.43 14.50
C GLY A 510 10.09 -15.47 13.44
N ASN A 511 9.05 -16.18 13.01
CA ASN A 511 9.01 -16.86 11.72
C ASN A 511 8.57 -15.88 10.61
N ALA A 512 8.87 -16.22 9.37
CA ALA A 512 8.62 -15.37 8.21
C ALA A 512 7.16 -15.37 7.71
N VAL A 513 6.28 -14.87 8.56
CA VAL A 513 4.85 -14.73 8.33
C VAL A 513 4.47 -13.29 8.68
N LEU A 514 3.70 -12.63 7.81
CA LEU A 514 3.08 -11.34 8.13
C LEU A 514 2.23 -11.49 9.39
N GLY A 515 2.06 -10.41 10.16
CA GLY A 515 1.11 -10.45 11.26
C GLY A 515 -0.30 -10.86 10.79
N ASN A 516 -1.10 -11.49 11.66
CA ASN A 516 -2.42 -12.02 11.27
C ASN A 516 -3.43 -10.98 10.80
N VAL A 517 -3.19 -9.70 11.07
CA VAL A 517 -3.95 -8.54 10.55
C VAL A 517 -3.08 -7.64 9.64
N GLN A 518 -1.93 -8.15 9.21
CA GLN A 518 -1.06 -7.56 8.18
C GLN A 518 -0.77 -6.07 8.44
N ASN A 519 -0.79 -5.21 7.42
CA ASN A 519 -0.44 -3.78 7.55
C ASN A 519 -1.53 -2.94 8.24
N ASP A 520 -2.68 -3.52 8.53
CA ASP A 520 -3.80 -2.78 9.09
C ASP A 520 -3.56 -2.32 10.52
N THR A 521 -4.21 -1.21 10.88
CA THR A 521 -4.24 -0.67 12.25
C THR A 521 -5.59 -0.84 12.92
N TRP A 522 -6.38 -1.73 12.33
CA TRP A 522 -7.72 -2.08 12.75
C TRP A 522 -8.01 -3.53 12.32
N ALA A 523 -9.02 -4.14 12.91
CA ALA A 523 -9.54 -5.44 12.47
C ALA A 523 -11.00 -5.56 12.86
N ARG A 524 -11.72 -6.49 12.24
CA ARG A 524 -13.10 -6.80 12.62
C ARG A 524 -13.23 -8.26 13.03
N LEU A 525 -14.17 -8.52 13.94
CA LEU A 525 -14.64 -9.85 14.29
C LEU A 525 -16.13 -9.89 14.00
N ASP A 526 -16.50 -10.66 12.98
CA ASP A 526 -17.87 -10.79 12.48
C ASP A 526 -18.64 -11.94 13.17
N THR A 527 -17.97 -12.73 14.02
CA THR A 527 -18.60 -13.74 14.86
C THR A 527 -19.22 -13.14 16.11
N ALA A 528 -20.46 -13.58 16.41
CA ALA A 528 -21.11 -13.30 17.68
C ALA A 528 -20.40 -14.01 18.85
N LEU A 529 -19.59 -13.25 19.60
CA LEU A 529 -19.01 -13.71 20.86
C LEU A 529 -20.11 -13.95 21.92
N PRO A 530 -20.05 -15.02 22.72
CA PRO A 530 -20.97 -15.22 23.84
C PRO A 530 -20.95 -14.06 24.85
N VAL A 531 -22.01 -13.92 25.64
CA VAL A 531 -22.05 -12.93 26.74
C VAL A 531 -20.90 -13.19 27.73
N GLY A 532 -20.10 -12.16 27.99
CA GLY A 532 -18.91 -12.29 28.81
C GLY A 532 -18.00 -11.06 28.73
N THR A 533 -16.93 -11.07 29.54
CA THR A 533 -15.85 -10.09 29.43
C THR A 533 -14.70 -10.71 28.66
N TYR A 534 -14.16 -9.95 27.72
CA TYR A 534 -13.08 -10.35 26.84
C TYR A 534 -11.91 -9.39 26.99
N TYR A 535 -10.74 -9.91 26.66
CA TYR A 535 -9.46 -9.22 26.70
C TYR A 535 -8.87 -9.28 25.30
N TRP A 536 -8.31 -8.17 24.85
CA TRP A 536 -7.64 -8.14 23.56
C TRP A 536 -6.33 -7.36 23.67
N SER A 537 -5.39 -7.71 22.80
CA SER A 537 -4.07 -7.09 22.74
C SER A 537 -3.52 -7.16 21.32
N VAL A 538 -2.59 -6.27 21.02
CA VAL A 538 -1.94 -6.17 19.71
C VAL A 538 -0.43 -6.13 19.90
N GLN A 539 0.30 -6.73 18.99
CA GLN A 539 1.75 -6.74 18.90
C GLN A 539 2.15 -6.30 17.48
N ALA A 540 3.07 -5.35 17.36
CA ALA A 540 3.69 -4.99 16.09
C ALA A 540 4.78 -6.00 15.69
N VAL A 541 4.96 -6.22 14.40
CA VAL A 541 5.96 -7.10 13.77
C VAL A 541 6.66 -6.32 12.65
N ASP A 542 7.97 -6.16 12.78
CA ASP A 542 8.80 -5.46 11.80
C ASP A 542 9.24 -6.37 10.62
N GLN A 543 9.92 -5.77 9.63
CA GLN A 543 10.36 -6.47 8.42
C GLN A 543 11.53 -7.44 8.65
N GLY A 544 12.27 -7.26 9.74
CA GLY A 544 13.24 -8.22 10.27
C GLY A 544 12.59 -9.29 11.15
N MET A 545 11.25 -9.41 11.10
CA MET A 545 10.43 -10.41 11.79
C MET A 545 10.49 -10.33 13.32
N MET A 546 11.03 -9.25 13.88
CA MET A 546 11.03 -9.06 15.32
C MET A 546 9.70 -8.50 15.79
N ARG A 547 9.17 -9.13 16.83
CA ARG A 547 7.87 -8.79 17.39
C ARG A 547 8.05 -7.89 18.61
N SER A 548 7.24 -6.85 18.74
CA SER A 548 7.16 -6.06 19.99
C SER A 548 6.72 -6.91 21.19
N THR A 549 6.71 -6.38 22.41
CA THR A 549 5.89 -7.04 23.46
C THR A 549 4.42 -6.83 23.15
N TRP A 550 3.55 -7.78 23.50
CA TRP A 550 2.10 -7.53 23.49
C TRP A 550 1.75 -6.25 24.26
N ALA A 551 0.88 -5.42 23.68
CA ALA A 551 0.34 -4.26 24.36
C ALA A 551 -0.35 -4.68 25.66
N THR A 552 -0.41 -3.78 26.65
CA THR A 552 -1.20 -4.04 27.85
C THR A 552 -2.65 -4.28 27.43
N ALA A 553 -3.16 -5.47 27.72
CA ALA A 553 -4.46 -5.90 27.24
C ALA A 553 -5.58 -4.97 27.76
N GLU A 554 -6.47 -4.57 26.86
CA GLU A 554 -7.69 -3.84 27.19
C GLU A 554 -8.89 -4.81 27.22
N THR A 555 -9.97 -4.38 27.86
CA THR A 555 -11.17 -5.21 28.05
C THR A 555 -12.35 -4.69 27.25
N PHE A 556 -13.27 -5.56 26.87
CA PHE A 556 -14.63 -5.18 26.48
C PHE A 556 -15.61 -6.23 27.01
N ALA A 557 -16.89 -5.87 27.09
CA ALA A 557 -17.93 -6.80 27.52
C ALA A 557 -18.92 -7.03 26.39
N ILE A 558 -19.19 -8.30 26.07
CA ILE A 558 -20.42 -8.65 25.37
C ILE A 558 -21.50 -8.77 26.42
N THR A 559 -22.48 -7.88 26.35
CA THR A 559 -23.70 -8.03 27.12
C THR A 559 -24.77 -8.63 26.24
N ALA A 560 -25.59 -9.49 26.84
CA ALA A 560 -26.91 -9.71 26.26
C ALA A 560 -27.55 -8.32 26.09
N PRO A 561 -28.39 -8.12 25.07
CA PRO A 561 -29.41 -7.08 25.15
C PRO A 561 -30.03 -7.17 26.55
N PRO A 562 -30.29 -6.03 27.22
CA PRO A 562 -30.77 -6.01 28.61
C PRO A 562 -31.74 -7.16 28.85
N ALA A 563 -31.40 -8.08 29.77
CA ALA A 563 -32.23 -9.24 30.03
C ALA A 563 -33.57 -8.76 30.58
N TYR A 564 -34.55 -8.66 29.69
CA TYR A 564 -35.86 -8.15 30.02
C TYR A 564 -36.81 -9.30 30.29
N SER A 565 -37.46 -9.24 31.44
CA SER A 565 -38.45 -10.22 31.90
C SER A 565 -39.88 -9.84 31.52
N GLY A 566 -40.07 -8.93 30.56
CA GLY A 566 -41.37 -8.57 29.99
C GLY A 566 -41.50 -9.03 28.54
N PRO A 567 -42.64 -8.74 27.89
CA PRO A 567 -42.98 -9.31 26.60
C PRO A 567 -42.14 -8.71 25.45
N ASP A 568 -41.53 -9.57 24.63
CA ASP A 568 -41.12 -9.20 23.27
C ASP A 568 -42.38 -8.95 22.43
N TRP A 569 -42.38 -7.85 21.66
CA TRP A 569 -43.49 -7.54 20.77
C TRP A 569 -43.18 -8.00 19.36
N TYR A 570 -44.13 -8.70 18.76
CA TYR A 570 -43.99 -9.23 17.41
C TYR A 570 -44.98 -8.55 16.48
N VAL A 571 -44.49 -8.10 15.33
CA VAL A 571 -45.27 -7.48 14.27
C VAL A 571 -45.15 -8.33 13.03
N ASN A 572 -46.29 -8.69 12.44
CA ASN A 572 -46.35 -9.39 11.17
C ASN A 572 -47.43 -8.77 10.28
N ASP A 573 -47.25 -8.82 8.97
CA ASP A 573 -48.26 -8.38 8.03
C ASP A 573 -49.41 -9.42 7.93
N THR A 574 -50.18 -9.42 6.84
CA THR A 574 -51.26 -10.39 6.64
C THR A 574 -50.81 -11.71 5.98
N SER A 575 -49.50 -11.93 5.87
CA SER A 575 -48.82 -13.07 5.26
C SER A 575 -48.00 -13.81 6.31
N THR A 576 -47.54 -15.02 5.96
CA THR A 576 -46.51 -15.73 6.75
C THR A 576 -45.32 -16.19 5.91
N SER A 577 -45.19 -15.63 4.71
CA SER A 577 -44.35 -16.18 3.66
C SER A 577 -42.94 -15.57 3.67
N GLY A 578 -42.02 -16.29 4.30
CA GLY A 578 -40.61 -15.90 4.40
C GLY A 578 -40.30 -15.11 5.66
N ASP A 579 -41.16 -15.20 6.67
CA ASP A 579 -41.00 -14.64 8.01
C ASP A 579 -39.85 -15.30 8.76
N SER A 580 -39.40 -14.69 9.85
CA SER A 580 -38.27 -15.15 10.66
C SER A 580 -38.58 -15.21 12.14
N TRP A 581 -39.51 -14.39 12.62
CA TRP A 581 -39.82 -14.25 14.04
C TRP A 581 -41.16 -14.88 14.42
N THR A 582 -42.15 -14.86 13.53
CA THR A 582 -43.48 -15.42 13.79
C THR A 582 -43.91 -16.47 12.77
N SER A 583 -44.95 -17.23 13.13
CA SER A 583 -45.59 -18.23 12.27
C SER A 583 -47.09 -17.99 12.11
N ALA A 584 -47.58 -16.79 12.44
CA ALA A 584 -48.99 -16.42 12.44
C ALA A 584 -49.16 -15.02 11.85
N ILE A 585 -50.24 -14.81 11.09
CA ILE A 585 -50.58 -13.51 10.52
C ILE A 585 -50.87 -12.48 11.61
N GLY A 586 -50.54 -11.21 11.36
CA GLY A 586 -50.76 -10.12 12.30
C GLY A 586 -52.20 -9.61 12.37
N SER A 587 -52.64 -9.21 13.57
CA SER A 587 -53.86 -8.45 13.81
C SER A 587 -53.68 -7.51 15.01
N ASP A 588 -54.10 -6.25 14.90
CA ASP A 588 -54.01 -5.29 16.02
C ASP A 588 -55.00 -5.56 17.16
N THR A 589 -55.84 -6.59 17.02
CA THR A 589 -56.65 -7.16 18.11
C THR A 589 -55.91 -8.23 18.92
N ASN A 590 -54.75 -8.69 18.45
CA ASN A 590 -53.97 -9.72 19.11
C ASN A 590 -53.25 -9.17 20.35
N ASP A 591 -52.55 -10.04 21.08
CA ASP A 591 -51.79 -9.67 22.28
C ASP A 591 -50.33 -9.30 22.00
N GLY A 592 -49.86 -9.41 20.76
CA GLY A 592 -48.50 -9.03 20.35
C GLY A 592 -47.43 -10.10 20.58
N SER A 593 -47.82 -11.32 20.99
CA SER A 593 -46.92 -12.46 21.13
C SER A 593 -46.51 -13.05 19.78
N ALA A 594 -45.42 -13.83 19.72
CA ALA A 594 -45.00 -14.53 18.50
C ALA A 594 -46.09 -15.45 17.89
N SER A 595 -47.00 -15.97 18.74
CA SER A 595 -48.13 -16.80 18.29
C SER A 595 -49.38 -16.01 17.87
N ALA A 596 -49.45 -14.73 18.24
CA ALA A 596 -50.52 -13.81 17.90
C ALA A 596 -49.94 -12.38 17.75
N PRO A 597 -49.17 -12.11 16.68
CA PRO A 597 -48.47 -10.84 16.52
C PRO A 597 -49.43 -9.69 16.21
N PHE A 598 -49.01 -8.45 16.49
CA PHE A 598 -49.69 -7.26 16.00
C PHE A 598 -49.58 -7.15 14.49
N ARG A 599 -50.51 -6.42 13.86
CA ARG A 599 -50.44 -6.15 12.42
C ARG A 599 -49.57 -4.92 12.13
N THR A 600 -49.65 -3.90 12.98
CA THR A 600 -48.97 -2.62 12.74
C THR A 600 -47.86 -2.38 13.76
N ILE A 601 -46.76 -1.80 13.27
CA ILE A 601 -45.64 -1.36 14.12
C ILE A 601 -46.13 -0.30 15.12
N ILE A 602 -47.06 0.56 14.71
CA ILE A 602 -47.68 1.57 15.57
C ILE A 602 -48.34 0.94 16.80
N LYS A 603 -49.03 -0.20 16.63
CA LYS A 603 -49.68 -0.87 17.76
C LYS A 603 -48.66 -1.47 18.73
N ALA A 604 -47.57 -2.03 18.23
CA ALA A 604 -46.45 -2.50 19.03
C ALA A 604 -45.79 -1.34 19.80
N LEU A 605 -45.45 -0.24 19.13
CA LEU A 605 -44.85 0.95 19.75
C LEU A 605 -45.72 1.56 20.86
N ASN A 606 -47.05 1.59 20.69
CA ASN A 606 -47.97 2.06 21.73
C ASN A 606 -48.08 1.12 22.94
N SER A 607 -47.64 -0.13 22.78
CA SER A 607 -47.66 -1.15 23.84
C SER A 607 -46.29 -1.28 24.51
N ALA A 608 -45.22 -0.88 23.81
CA ALA A 608 -43.85 -1.04 24.26
C ALA A 608 -43.41 0.01 25.29
N GLU A 609 -42.71 -0.44 26.32
CA GLU A 609 -42.03 0.37 27.34
C GLU A 609 -40.53 0.53 27.02
N SER A 610 -39.86 1.41 27.76
CA SER A 610 -38.44 1.70 27.55
C SER A 610 -37.57 0.45 27.82
N GLY A 611 -36.67 0.13 26.89
CA GLY A 611 -35.82 -1.05 26.95
C GLY A 611 -36.40 -2.27 26.23
N GLU A 612 -37.61 -2.19 25.69
CA GLU A 612 -38.27 -3.31 25.01
C GLU A 612 -37.93 -3.38 23.51
N THR A 613 -38.03 -4.60 22.97
CA THR A 613 -37.74 -4.92 21.57
C THR A 613 -39.02 -5.23 20.81
N ILE A 614 -39.09 -4.72 19.59
CA ILE A 614 -40.14 -5.01 18.61
C ILE A 614 -39.51 -5.73 17.43
N TYR A 615 -39.84 -7.01 17.27
CA TYR A 615 -39.44 -7.82 16.12
C TYR A 615 -40.47 -7.68 15.01
N ILE A 616 -39.99 -7.34 13.81
CA ILE A 616 -40.82 -7.04 12.67
C ILE A 616 -40.49 -8.06 11.57
N ASP A 617 -41.46 -8.90 11.25
CA ASP A 617 -41.34 -9.84 10.15
C ASP A 617 -41.34 -9.13 8.79
N LYS A 618 -40.92 -9.88 7.77
CA LYS A 618 -40.99 -9.47 6.37
C LYS A 618 -42.39 -8.93 6.04
N GLY A 619 -42.44 -7.77 5.40
CA GLY A 619 -43.69 -7.14 5.00
C GLY A 619 -43.50 -5.73 4.48
N ILE A 620 -44.56 -5.16 3.92
CA ILE A 620 -44.66 -3.74 3.59
C ILE A 620 -45.62 -3.09 4.58
N PHE A 621 -45.12 -2.15 5.36
CA PHE A 621 -45.84 -1.45 6.42
C PHE A 621 -46.15 -0.02 5.97
N ASP A 622 -47.40 0.18 5.54
CA ASP A 622 -47.90 1.40 4.87
C ASP A 622 -48.84 2.24 5.73
N SER A 623 -48.64 2.19 7.06
CA SER A 623 -49.38 3.02 8.00
C SER A 623 -48.76 4.40 8.18
N TYR A 624 -49.49 5.33 8.78
CA TYR A 624 -48.93 6.61 9.25
C TYR A 624 -49.48 7.03 10.60
N VAL A 625 -48.75 7.92 11.25
CA VAL A 625 -49.12 8.68 12.45
C VAL A 625 -48.97 10.17 12.19
N VAL A 626 -49.76 10.97 12.91
CA VAL A 626 -49.68 12.43 12.83
C VAL A 626 -48.60 12.93 13.79
N VAL A 627 -47.62 13.68 13.27
CA VAL A 627 -46.56 14.31 14.07
C VAL A 627 -46.99 15.71 14.51
N SER A 628 -47.50 16.51 13.57
CA SER A 628 -48.02 17.85 13.81
C SER A 628 -49.17 18.17 12.84
N ALA A 629 -49.67 19.42 12.82
CA ALA A 629 -50.74 19.81 11.90
C ALA A 629 -50.36 19.70 10.41
N THR A 630 -49.07 19.63 10.10
CA THR A 630 -48.54 19.59 8.73
C THR A 630 -47.59 18.42 8.48
N GLU A 631 -47.36 17.55 9.46
CA GLU A 631 -46.34 16.50 9.39
C GLU A 631 -46.91 15.14 9.81
N THR A 632 -46.49 14.09 9.12
CA THR A 632 -46.88 12.69 9.34
C THR A 632 -45.66 11.80 9.24
N ALA A 633 -45.63 10.70 9.99
CA ALA A 633 -44.56 9.70 9.90
C ALA A 633 -45.14 8.30 9.67
N GLY A 634 -44.40 7.39 9.04
CA GLY A 634 -44.77 5.97 8.95
C GLY A 634 -44.85 5.34 10.34
N ILE A 635 -43.83 5.62 11.14
CA ILE A 635 -43.81 5.37 12.58
C ILE A 635 -43.19 6.56 13.34
N ARG A 636 -43.66 6.76 14.58
CA ARG A 636 -43.12 7.73 15.52
C ARG A 636 -42.73 7.01 16.80
N ILE A 637 -41.49 7.22 17.27
CA ILE A 637 -40.98 6.64 18.50
C ILE A 637 -41.00 7.75 19.57
N ASP A 638 -41.81 7.58 20.61
CA ASP A 638 -41.92 8.55 21.72
C ASP A 638 -41.28 8.02 23.02
N THR A 639 -40.74 6.80 22.99
CA THR A 639 -40.20 6.08 24.15
C THR A 639 -38.69 5.90 24.00
N ASN A 640 -37.93 6.18 25.05
CA ASN A 640 -36.48 5.96 25.07
C ASN A 640 -36.13 4.48 25.00
N SER A 641 -34.94 4.16 24.51
CA SER A 641 -34.37 2.82 24.55
C SER A 641 -35.24 1.74 23.91
N ILE A 642 -36.01 2.10 22.87
CA ILE A 642 -36.76 1.14 22.07
C ILE A 642 -35.82 0.52 21.03
N THR A 643 -35.92 -0.80 20.89
CA THR A 643 -35.24 -1.55 19.83
C THR A 643 -36.24 -2.02 18.78
N LEU A 644 -36.00 -1.70 17.51
CA LEU A 644 -36.75 -2.22 16.35
C LEU A 644 -35.82 -3.12 15.54
N ILE A 645 -36.23 -4.38 15.32
CA ILE A 645 -35.44 -5.35 14.55
C ILE A 645 -36.32 -5.90 13.43
N GLY A 646 -36.01 -5.51 12.20
CA GLY A 646 -36.55 -6.13 11.00
C GLY A 646 -35.87 -7.46 10.69
N LYS A 647 -36.49 -8.26 9.82
CA LYS A 647 -35.85 -9.47 9.30
C LYS A 647 -34.57 -9.16 8.54
N ASP A 648 -34.69 -8.27 7.56
CA ASP A 648 -33.64 -7.75 6.70
C ASP A 648 -34.20 -6.48 6.03
N SER A 649 -33.33 -5.52 5.71
CA SER A 649 -33.75 -4.20 5.20
C SER A 649 -34.28 -4.24 3.76
N ALA A 650 -34.13 -5.36 3.05
CA ALA A 650 -34.72 -5.55 1.72
C ALA A 650 -36.15 -6.11 1.77
N SER A 651 -36.57 -6.69 2.89
CA SER A 651 -37.85 -7.41 3.00
C SER A 651 -38.78 -6.85 4.08
N THR A 652 -38.26 -6.17 5.09
CA THR A 652 -39.04 -5.45 6.11
C THR A 652 -39.07 -3.96 5.75
N ILE A 653 -40.12 -3.51 5.07
CA ILE A 653 -40.17 -2.18 4.45
C ILE A 653 -41.23 -1.30 5.12
N ILE A 654 -40.85 -0.11 5.57
CA ILE A 654 -41.72 1.00 5.95
C ILE A 654 -41.89 1.93 4.74
N ASP A 655 -43.13 2.10 4.28
CA ASP A 655 -43.48 2.93 3.12
C ASP A 655 -44.71 3.80 3.46
N PRO A 656 -44.52 4.98 4.09
CA PRO A 656 -45.64 5.77 4.58
C PRO A 656 -46.52 6.27 3.42
N PRO A 657 -47.84 6.26 3.57
CA PRO A 657 -48.77 6.61 2.52
C PRO A 657 -48.69 8.10 2.18
N GLY A 658 -48.27 8.41 0.95
CA GLY A 658 -48.15 9.78 0.47
C GLY A 658 -47.26 9.85 -0.76
N ALA A 659 -47.14 11.04 -1.35
CA ALA A 659 -46.12 11.28 -2.35
C ALA A 659 -44.82 11.68 -1.62
N LYS A 660 -43.71 11.01 -1.92
CA LYS A 660 -42.39 11.33 -1.36
C LYS A 660 -41.96 12.79 -1.52
N THR A 661 -42.55 13.53 -2.44
CA THR A 661 -42.28 14.97 -2.65
C THR A 661 -42.96 15.90 -1.63
N VAL A 662 -43.76 15.36 -0.71
CA VAL A 662 -44.50 16.15 0.30
C VAL A 662 -43.63 16.38 1.52
N THR A 663 -43.15 17.62 1.72
CA THR A 663 -42.43 18.02 2.93
C THR A 663 -43.23 17.67 4.18
N GLY A 664 -42.57 17.11 5.20
CA GLY A 664 -43.20 16.69 6.44
C GLY A 664 -43.70 15.25 6.46
N LEU A 665 -43.47 14.47 5.39
CA LEU A 665 -43.73 13.03 5.35
C LEU A 665 -42.46 12.25 5.75
N TYR A 666 -42.47 11.58 6.90
CA TYR A 666 -41.30 10.88 7.44
C TYR A 666 -41.51 9.36 7.41
N GLY A 667 -40.45 8.56 7.27
CA GLY A 667 -40.54 7.11 7.42
C GLY A 667 -40.54 6.72 8.90
N ILE A 668 -39.40 6.90 9.54
CA ILE A 668 -39.20 6.76 11.00
C ILE A 668 -38.89 8.14 11.58
N TYR A 669 -39.62 8.54 12.62
CA TYR A 669 -39.42 9.83 13.27
C TYR A 669 -39.25 9.69 14.79
N ALA A 670 -38.29 10.39 15.35
CA ALA A 670 -38.08 10.54 16.79
C ALA A 670 -37.62 11.98 17.12
N ASP A 671 -38.05 12.48 18.27
CA ASP A 671 -37.69 13.81 18.78
C ASP A 671 -37.45 13.75 20.30
N THR A 672 -36.23 14.03 20.74
CA THR A 672 -35.74 14.01 22.14
C THR A 672 -35.48 12.64 22.78
N GLN A 673 -35.66 11.54 22.05
CA GLN A 673 -35.41 10.20 22.59
C GLN A 673 -33.91 9.93 22.75
N THR A 674 -33.57 8.90 23.54
CA THR A 674 -32.19 8.42 23.66
C THR A 674 -32.13 6.90 23.67
N GLY A 675 -31.01 6.32 23.23
CA GLY A 675 -30.75 4.88 23.29
C GLY A 675 -31.56 4.06 22.30
N LEU A 676 -32.10 4.67 21.25
CA LEU A 676 -32.89 3.93 20.24
C LEU A 676 -31.97 2.99 19.47
N ARG A 677 -32.48 1.82 19.08
CA ARG A 677 -31.80 0.90 18.18
C ARG A 677 -32.71 0.53 17.03
N ILE A 678 -32.36 0.95 15.84
CA ILE A 678 -33.04 0.62 14.59
C ILE A 678 -32.13 -0.34 13.84
N GLN A 679 -32.67 -1.49 13.45
CA GLN A 679 -31.88 -2.53 12.83
C GLN A 679 -32.64 -3.28 11.75
N ASN A 680 -31.99 -3.46 10.58
CA ASN A 680 -32.47 -4.30 9.49
C ASN A 680 -33.85 -3.91 8.93
N ILE A 681 -34.14 -2.62 8.83
CA ILE A 681 -35.40 -2.07 8.32
C ILE A 681 -35.13 -1.27 7.04
N GLY A 682 -35.94 -1.51 6.02
CA GLY A 682 -36.01 -0.68 4.82
C GLY A 682 -37.01 0.46 5.01
N VAL A 683 -36.67 1.65 4.55
CA VAL A 683 -37.51 2.85 4.55
C VAL A 683 -37.48 3.48 3.16
N THR A 684 -38.65 3.60 2.54
CA THR A 684 -38.82 4.17 1.20
C THR A 684 -40.07 5.05 1.15
N GLY A 685 -40.25 5.81 0.07
CA GLY A 685 -41.48 6.56 -0.20
C GLY A 685 -41.73 7.78 0.70
N ALA A 686 -40.91 8.01 1.72
CA ALA A 686 -40.97 9.18 2.58
C ALA A 686 -40.29 10.39 1.94
N TYR A 687 -40.54 11.59 2.48
CA TYR A 687 -39.75 12.78 2.18
C TYR A 687 -38.39 12.69 2.89
N ASP A 688 -38.39 12.51 4.21
CA ASP A 688 -37.20 12.11 4.98
C ASP A 688 -37.37 10.66 5.42
N GLY A 689 -36.41 9.77 5.14
CA GLY A 689 -36.48 8.35 5.50
C GLY A 689 -36.50 8.14 7.01
N ILE A 690 -35.32 8.19 7.64
CA ILE A 690 -35.17 8.15 9.10
C ILE A 690 -34.78 9.54 9.58
N LYS A 691 -35.59 10.15 10.46
CA LYS A 691 -35.40 11.51 10.95
C LYS A 691 -35.34 11.57 12.46
N PHE A 692 -34.19 11.98 12.97
CA PHE A 692 -33.90 12.18 14.38
C PHE A 692 -33.71 13.67 14.67
N VAL A 693 -34.41 14.14 15.69
CA VAL A 693 -34.34 15.53 16.16
C VAL A 693 -34.00 15.52 17.65
N ASN A 694 -32.87 16.09 18.08
CA ASN A 694 -32.38 15.97 19.45
C ASN A 694 -32.32 14.51 19.99
N VAL A 695 -32.03 13.51 19.14
CA VAL A 695 -31.98 12.11 19.56
C VAL A 695 -30.53 11.71 19.82
N ASP A 696 -30.24 11.22 21.02
CA ASP A 696 -28.86 10.95 21.45
C ASP A 696 -28.56 9.48 21.67
N ALA A 697 -27.29 9.10 21.54
CA ALA A 697 -26.78 7.79 21.94
C ALA A 697 -27.56 6.61 21.34
N SER A 698 -27.96 6.74 20.08
CA SER A 698 -28.79 5.77 19.37
C SER A 698 -28.06 5.13 18.19
N THR A 699 -28.52 3.96 17.74
CA THR A 699 -27.90 3.18 16.68
C THR A 699 -28.88 2.92 15.53
N ILE A 700 -28.42 3.09 14.30
CA ILE A 700 -29.08 2.69 13.05
C ILE A 700 -28.13 1.71 12.37
N SER A 701 -28.54 0.46 12.11
CA SER A 701 -27.63 -0.62 11.71
C SER A 701 -28.25 -1.60 10.71
N GLY A 702 -27.57 -1.87 9.60
CA GLY A 702 -28.09 -2.78 8.56
C GLY A 702 -29.37 -2.29 7.86
N ASP A 703 -29.73 -1.03 8.05
CA ASP A 703 -30.96 -0.42 7.54
C ASP A 703 -30.81 0.05 6.08
N SER A 704 -31.92 0.25 5.38
CA SER A 704 -31.93 0.79 4.02
C SER A 704 -32.88 1.97 3.89
N ALA A 705 -32.38 3.20 3.92
CA ALA A 705 -33.20 4.42 3.74
C ALA A 705 -33.04 4.99 2.32
N CYS A 706 -33.66 4.30 1.36
CA CYS A 706 -33.47 4.54 -0.06
C CYS A 706 -34.70 5.14 -0.75
N SER A 707 -34.48 5.82 -1.88
CA SER A 707 -35.56 6.33 -2.76
C SER A 707 -36.49 7.38 -2.15
N ASN A 708 -36.06 8.10 -1.11
CA ASN A 708 -36.84 9.16 -0.44
C ASN A 708 -36.81 10.50 -1.19
N GLY A 709 -37.70 11.40 -0.79
CA GLY A 709 -37.96 12.69 -1.45
C GLY A 709 -36.98 13.81 -1.13
N GLU A 710 -36.19 13.68 -0.07
CA GLU A 710 -35.09 14.58 0.27
C GLU A 710 -33.92 13.79 0.87
N TYR A 711 -34.04 13.33 2.12
CA TYR A 711 -32.95 12.66 2.85
C TYR A 711 -33.22 11.17 3.10
N GLY A 712 -32.18 10.34 3.02
CA GLY A 712 -32.25 8.96 3.52
C GLY A 712 -32.30 8.94 5.04
N ILE A 713 -31.22 9.39 5.69
CA ILE A 713 -31.12 9.57 7.15
C ILE A 713 -30.83 11.03 7.45
N LEU A 714 -31.56 11.60 8.41
CA LEU A 714 -31.40 12.97 8.88
C LEU A 714 -31.21 12.98 10.41
N LEU A 715 -30.02 13.33 10.86
CA LEU A 715 -29.69 13.60 12.26
C LEU A 715 -29.58 15.10 12.46
N MET A 716 -30.48 15.70 13.25
CA MET A 716 -30.50 17.15 13.38
C MET A 716 -30.75 17.67 14.79
N ASN A 717 -30.39 18.93 14.99
CA ASN A 717 -30.66 19.70 16.21
C ASN A 717 -30.16 18.98 17.46
N GLY A 718 -28.85 18.78 17.60
CA GLY A 718 -28.26 18.12 18.78
C GLY A 718 -28.65 16.65 18.89
N SER A 719 -28.73 15.93 17.77
CA SER A 719 -28.80 14.47 17.78
C SER A 719 -27.38 13.92 17.88
N ASP A 720 -26.82 13.94 19.08
CA ASP A 720 -25.40 13.72 19.32
C ASP A 720 -25.09 12.26 19.67
N SER A 721 -23.84 11.83 19.44
CA SER A 721 -23.36 10.51 19.86
C SER A 721 -24.12 9.32 19.24
N ASN A 722 -24.68 9.46 18.05
CA ASN A 722 -25.36 8.37 17.36
C ASN A 722 -24.40 7.60 16.45
N THR A 723 -24.70 6.32 16.22
CA THR A 723 -23.96 5.46 15.30
C THR A 723 -24.86 5.04 14.14
N VAL A 724 -24.38 5.21 12.91
CA VAL A 724 -24.97 4.63 11.70
C VAL A 724 -23.97 3.65 11.13
N SER A 725 -24.30 2.36 11.16
CA SER A 725 -23.41 1.32 10.65
C SER A 725 -24.08 0.42 9.61
N THR A 726 -23.30 -0.12 8.67
CA THR A 726 -23.73 -1.15 7.70
C THR A 726 -25.00 -0.82 6.90
N SER A 727 -25.36 0.47 6.84
CA SER A 727 -26.65 0.95 6.33
C SER A 727 -26.52 1.49 4.91
N ILE A 728 -27.61 1.41 4.14
CA ILE A 728 -27.66 1.80 2.73
C ILE A 728 -28.60 3.00 2.57
N THR A 729 -28.10 4.12 2.02
CA THR A 729 -28.88 5.35 1.78
C THR A 729 -28.72 5.84 0.35
N GLY A 730 -29.34 5.13 -0.60
CA GLY A 730 -29.19 5.41 -2.03
C GLY A 730 -30.44 5.92 -2.73
N PHE A 731 -30.23 6.54 -3.91
CA PHE A 731 -31.30 7.03 -4.79
C PHE A 731 -32.24 8.08 -4.15
N ASN A 732 -31.78 8.78 -3.11
CA ASN A 732 -32.57 9.85 -2.50
C ASN A 732 -32.51 11.11 -3.37
N SER A 733 -33.59 11.91 -3.32
CA SER A 733 -33.73 13.07 -4.19
C SER A 733 -32.87 14.27 -3.75
N SER A 734 -32.10 14.15 -2.65
CA SER A 734 -31.06 15.11 -2.23
C SER A 734 -29.84 14.37 -1.65
N ILE A 735 -29.79 14.12 -0.33
CA ILE A 735 -28.60 13.59 0.36
C ILE A 735 -28.90 12.20 0.96
N GLY A 736 -27.92 11.29 0.92
CA GLY A 736 -28.04 9.98 1.57
C GLY A 736 -28.16 10.11 3.09
N ILE A 737 -27.13 10.68 3.73
CA ILE A 737 -27.12 10.99 5.17
C ILE A 737 -26.78 12.46 5.39
N LEU A 738 -27.64 13.18 6.10
CA LEU A 738 -27.38 14.55 6.57
C LEU A 738 -27.28 14.57 8.09
N VAL A 739 -26.13 15.02 8.60
CA VAL A 739 -25.91 15.31 10.01
C VAL A 739 -25.75 16.82 10.16
N THR A 740 -26.67 17.48 10.87
CA THR A 740 -26.67 18.94 10.98
C THR A 740 -26.86 19.44 12.41
N GLY A 741 -25.96 20.32 12.84
CA GLY A 741 -25.96 20.87 14.21
C GLY A 741 -25.91 19.79 15.29
N SER A 742 -25.27 18.65 15.00
CA SER A 742 -25.27 17.44 15.83
C SER A 742 -23.88 16.81 15.80
N ASN A 743 -23.27 16.56 16.97
CA ASN A 743 -21.85 16.25 17.15
C ASN A 743 -21.61 14.81 17.61
N TYR A 744 -20.35 14.36 17.55
CA TYR A 744 -19.91 13.05 18.05
C TYR A 744 -20.62 11.85 17.40
N ASN A 745 -21.15 12.01 16.19
CA ASN A 745 -21.81 10.94 15.46
C ASN A 745 -20.77 10.10 14.69
N ALA A 746 -21.01 8.80 14.61
CA ALA A 746 -20.14 7.85 13.92
C ALA A 746 -20.87 7.18 12.76
N LEU A 747 -20.28 7.24 11.57
CA LEU A 747 -20.70 6.50 10.38
C LEU A 747 -19.64 5.44 10.08
N ASP A 748 -20.03 4.18 9.97
CA ASP A 748 -19.11 3.07 9.72
C ASP A 748 -19.69 2.06 8.73
N ASN A 749 -18.95 1.71 7.68
CA ASN A 749 -19.39 0.77 6.65
C ASN A 749 -20.76 1.13 6.03
N VAL A 750 -21.00 2.42 5.75
CA VAL A 750 -22.24 2.92 5.13
C VAL A 750 -22.09 2.94 3.61
N ILE A 751 -23.19 2.66 2.88
CA ILE A 751 -23.27 2.82 1.43
C ILE A 751 -24.28 3.93 1.07
N ALA A 752 -23.79 5.10 0.68
CA ALA A 752 -24.60 6.28 0.36
C ALA A 752 -24.48 6.69 -1.13
N ASP A 753 -24.94 5.79 -2.00
CA ASP A 753 -24.71 5.89 -3.44
C ASP A 753 -25.88 6.50 -4.23
N SER A 754 -25.57 7.12 -5.37
CA SER A 754 -26.57 7.56 -6.37
C SER A 754 -27.63 8.54 -5.85
N ASN A 755 -27.29 9.36 -4.86
CA ASN A 755 -28.14 10.46 -4.40
C ASN A 755 -27.98 11.69 -5.32
N SER A 756 -29.01 12.52 -5.42
CA SER A 756 -29.01 13.63 -6.38
C SER A 756 -28.02 14.77 -6.03
N ASN A 757 -27.57 14.85 -4.78
CA ASN A 757 -26.65 15.85 -4.28
C ASN A 757 -25.42 15.20 -3.63
N ALA A 758 -25.45 14.89 -2.33
CA ALA A 758 -24.31 14.31 -1.61
C ALA A 758 -24.61 12.88 -1.13
N GLY A 759 -23.57 12.05 -1.00
CA GLY A 759 -23.70 10.78 -0.28
C GLY A 759 -23.91 11.05 1.21
N VAL A 760 -22.93 11.70 1.82
CA VAL A 760 -22.95 12.12 3.23
C VAL A 760 -22.63 13.60 3.33
N ASN A 761 -23.36 14.33 4.18
CA ASN A 761 -23.10 15.74 4.48
C ASN A 761 -23.11 15.98 6.00
N PHE A 762 -22.05 16.61 6.50
CA PHE A 762 -21.97 17.17 7.84
C PHE A 762 -22.05 18.69 7.76
N SER A 763 -23.06 19.27 8.42
CA SER A 763 -23.30 20.71 8.41
C SER A 763 -23.34 21.27 9.84
N SER A 764 -22.37 22.12 10.17
CA SER A 764 -22.23 22.74 11.49
C SER A 764 -22.14 21.73 12.63
N SER A 765 -21.42 20.63 12.41
CA SER A 765 -21.16 19.58 13.41
C SER A 765 -19.67 19.47 13.74
N SER A 766 -19.28 18.67 14.71
CA SER A 766 -17.88 18.50 15.09
C SER A 766 -17.66 17.17 15.78
N TYR A 767 -16.43 16.69 15.76
CA TYR A 767 -16.03 15.41 16.38
C TYR A 767 -16.76 14.18 15.81
N ASP A 768 -17.30 14.29 14.59
CA ASP A 768 -17.93 13.17 13.91
C ASP A 768 -16.90 12.32 13.15
N THR A 769 -17.21 11.04 12.96
CA THR A 769 -16.34 10.10 12.26
C THR A 769 -17.04 9.48 11.06
N VAL A 770 -16.30 9.27 9.97
CA VAL A 770 -16.75 8.47 8.82
C VAL A 770 -15.67 7.46 8.48
N MET A 771 -16.02 6.19 8.57
CA MET A 771 -15.07 5.10 8.41
C MET A 771 -15.60 4.06 7.41
N ASN A 772 -14.70 3.53 6.58
CA ASN A 772 -14.94 2.36 5.72
C ASN A 772 -16.19 2.46 4.84
N SER A 773 -16.62 3.68 4.50
CA SER A 773 -17.91 3.95 3.88
C SER A 773 -17.76 4.27 2.39
N THR A 774 -18.79 3.92 1.62
CA THR A 774 -18.85 4.11 0.17
C THR A 774 -19.90 5.18 -0.18
N MET A 775 -19.50 6.18 -0.96
CA MET A 775 -20.31 7.37 -1.31
C MET A 775 -20.15 7.69 -2.80
N ASN A 776 -20.64 6.80 -3.66
CA ASN A 776 -20.38 6.81 -5.08
C ASN A 776 -21.53 7.37 -5.92
N SER A 777 -21.19 7.87 -7.11
CA SER A 777 -22.15 8.25 -8.15
C SER A 777 -23.19 9.29 -7.73
N ASN A 778 -22.86 10.15 -6.77
CA ASN A 778 -23.75 11.21 -6.32
C ASN A 778 -23.71 12.42 -7.27
N GLY A 779 -24.80 13.19 -7.30
CA GLY A 779 -25.00 14.31 -8.22
C GLY A 779 -24.16 15.56 -7.92
N PHE A 780 -23.41 15.58 -6.82
CA PHE A 780 -22.45 16.61 -6.49
C PHE A 780 -21.20 16.05 -5.77
N THR A 781 -21.33 15.59 -4.53
CA THR A 781 -20.20 15.17 -3.67
C THR A 781 -20.37 13.77 -3.11
N GLY A 782 -19.28 13.05 -2.83
CA GLY A 782 -19.32 11.85 -2.00
C GLY A 782 -19.55 12.22 -0.53
N LEU A 783 -18.53 12.84 0.06
CA LEU A 783 -18.57 13.40 1.42
C LEU A 783 -18.43 14.93 1.38
N ASP A 784 -19.34 15.62 2.07
CA ASP A 784 -19.36 17.08 2.20
C ASP A 784 -19.26 17.50 3.68
N LEU A 785 -18.24 18.29 4.01
CA LEU A 785 -17.98 18.83 5.34
C LEU A 785 -18.15 20.35 5.30
N ASN A 786 -19.11 20.88 6.06
CA ASN A 786 -19.47 22.29 6.02
C ASN A 786 -19.61 22.90 7.42
N GLY A 787 -18.69 23.81 7.77
CA GLY A 787 -18.82 24.65 8.97
C GLY A 787 -18.53 23.95 10.32
N GLY A 788 -17.80 22.84 10.31
CA GLY A 788 -17.47 22.01 11.48
C GLY A 788 -15.98 21.82 11.78
N SER A 789 -15.59 21.00 12.75
CA SER A 789 -14.16 20.74 13.03
C SER A 789 -13.92 19.41 13.74
N ASN A 790 -12.68 18.92 13.68
CA ASN A 790 -12.23 17.68 14.32
C ASN A 790 -12.91 16.42 13.78
N TYR A 791 -13.21 16.39 12.48
CA TYR A 791 -13.68 15.18 11.81
C TYR A 791 -12.55 14.15 11.67
N VAL A 792 -12.88 12.86 11.80
CA VAL A 792 -11.98 11.74 11.50
C VAL A 792 -12.57 10.93 10.35
N ILE A 793 -11.93 11.03 9.18
CA ILE A 793 -12.39 10.44 7.92
C ILE A 793 -11.36 9.41 7.46
N THR A 794 -11.69 8.11 7.52
CA THR A 794 -10.72 7.05 7.23
C THR A 794 -11.25 5.87 6.43
N GLY A 795 -10.51 5.38 5.44
CA GLY A 795 -10.87 4.14 4.72
C GLY A 795 -12.06 4.28 3.77
N ASN A 796 -12.46 5.50 3.38
CA ASN A 796 -13.69 5.72 2.62
C ASN A 796 -13.46 5.75 1.11
N LYS A 797 -14.47 5.34 0.33
CA LYS A 797 -14.48 5.39 -1.14
C LYS A 797 -15.53 6.42 -1.61
N ALA A 798 -15.11 7.42 -2.38
CA ALA A 798 -15.98 8.48 -2.91
C ALA A 798 -15.75 8.66 -4.41
N ASN A 799 -16.36 7.80 -5.21
CA ASN A 799 -16.03 7.61 -6.62
C ASN A 799 -17.15 8.05 -7.57
N GLN A 800 -16.77 8.50 -8.77
CA GLN A 800 -17.68 8.81 -9.87
C GLN A 800 -18.75 9.86 -9.53
N ASN A 801 -18.48 10.73 -8.55
CA ASN A 801 -19.39 11.83 -8.22
C ASN A 801 -19.30 12.92 -9.29
N SER A 802 -20.43 13.62 -9.50
CA SER A 802 -20.55 14.62 -10.57
C SER A 802 -19.70 15.87 -10.33
N SER A 803 -19.13 16.05 -9.15
CA SER A 803 -18.15 17.10 -8.86
C SER A 803 -16.97 16.58 -8.04
N TYR A 804 -17.11 16.39 -6.72
CA TYR A 804 -15.98 16.08 -5.83
C TYR A 804 -16.14 14.75 -5.09
N GLY A 805 -15.04 14.06 -4.79
CA GLY A 805 -15.06 12.94 -3.86
C GLY A 805 -15.27 13.43 -2.43
N PHE A 806 -14.29 14.17 -1.92
CA PHE A 806 -14.29 14.76 -0.58
C PHE A 806 -14.25 16.29 -0.68
N TYR A 807 -15.21 16.96 -0.06
CA TYR A 807 -15.36 18.41 -0.11
C TYR A 807 -15.32 19.01 1.29
N LEU A 808 -14.33 19.87 1.53
CA LEU A 808 -14.07 20.56 2.80
C LEU A 808 -14.30 22.05 2.59
N GLU A 809 -15.42 22.55 3.11
CA GLU A 809 -15.84 23.94 2.94
C GLU A 809 -15.28 24.87 4.02
N ALA A 810 -15.59 26.16 3.88
CA ALA A 810 -15.16 27.21 4.80
C ALA A 810 -15.49 26.87 6.26
N GLY A 811 -14.49 27.04 7.13
CA GLY A 811 -14.64 26.77 8.56
C GLY A 811 -14.43 25.31 8.96
N THR A 812 -14.14 24.41 8.00
CA THR A 812 -13.74 23.03 8.30
C THR A 812 -12.27 22.95 8.70
N ASN A 813 -12.00 22.78 10.00
CA ASN A 813 -10.65 22.84 10.53
C ASN A 813 -10.29 21.65 11.42
N ASN A 814 -8.98 21.41 11.58
CA ASN A 814 -8.42 20.36 12.43
C ASN A 814 -8.94 18.95 12.10
N ASN A 815 -9.24 18.69 10.83
CA ASN A 815 -9.75 17.40 10.40
C ASN A 815 -8.59 16.45 10.04
N SER A 816 -8.79 15.17 10.33
CA SER A 816 -7.91 14.08 9.92
C SER A 816 -8.59 13.29 8.82
N VAL A 817 -8.07 13.39 7.60
CA VAL A 817 -8.50 12.64 6.43
C VAL A 817 -7.36 11.68 6.09
N LYS A 818 -7.62 10.37 6.14
CA LYS A 818 -6.57 9.36 5.98
C LYS A 818 -7.03 8.12 5.23
N ASN A 819 -6.20 7.51 4.37
CA ASN A 819 -6.49 6.24 3.69
C ASN A 819 -7.83 6.26 2.91
N ASN A 820 -8.21 7.39 2.33
CA ASN A 820 -9.43 7.46 1.54
C ASN A 820 -9.11 7.36 0.04
N THR A 821 -10.09 6.93 -0.75
CA THR A 821 -9.99 6.85 -2.21
C THR A 821 -11.05 7.70 -2.87
N ALA A 822 -10.62 8.57 -3.77
CA ALA A 822 -11.47 9.36 -4.65
C ALA A 822 -11.12 9.06 -6.11
N ASP A 823 -11.96 8.28 -6.78
CA ASP A 823 -11.75 7.86 -8.18
C ASP A 823 -12.77 8.49 -9.14
N SER A 824 -12.28 9.03 -10.25
CA SER A 824 -13.09 9.41 -11.42
C SER A 824 -14.17 10.46 -11.14
N ASN A 825 -13.97 11.30 -10.13
CA ASN A 825 -14.84 12.45 -9.84
C ASN A 825 -14.61 13.61 -10.84
N ALA A 826 -15.68 14.19 -11.37
CA ALA A 826 -15.59 15.05 -12.55
C ALA A 826 -14.84 16.38 -12.36
N SER A 827 -14.84 16.95 -11.15
CA SER A 827 -14.19 18.24 -10.84
C SER A 827 -12.92 18.06 -10.00
N GLY A 828 -12.94 17.18 -9.00
CA GLY A 828 -11.71 16.81 -8.30
C GLY A 828 -11.88 15.70 -7.27
N GLY A 829 -10.77 15.11 -6.83
CA GLY A 829 -10.79 14.06 -5.81
C GLY A 829 -11.09 14.66 -4.44
N TYR A 830 -10.20 15.56 -4.00
CA TYR A 830 -10.29 16.27 -2.72
C TYR A 830 -10.30 17.77 -2.98
N TYR A 831 -11.22 18.49 -2.36
CA TYR A 831 -11.32 19.94 -2.52
C TYR A 831 -11.48 20.66 -1.18
N LEU A 832 -10.45 21.42 -0.80
CA LEU A 832 -10.41 22.26 0.41
C LEU A 832 -10.56 23.72 -0.02
N THR A 833 -11.56 24.42 0.51
CA THR A 833 -11.87 25.78 0.04
C THR A 833 -12.33 26.73 1.14
N GLY A 834 -12.15 28.02 0.89
CA GLY A 834 -12.81 29.09 1.67
C GLY A 834 -12.32 29.23 3.10
N GLY A 835 -11.09 28.84 3.41
CA GLY A 835 -10.56 28.81 4.78
C GLY A 835 -10.87 27.50 5.50
N ALA A 836 -10.75 26.38 4.77
CA ALA A 836 -10.60 25.05 5.37
C ALA A 836 -9.14 24.93 5.82
N ASP A 837 -8.84 25.43 7.02
CA ASP A 837 -7.49 25.56 7.54
C ASP A 837 -7.12 24.38 8.47
N THR A 838 -5.83 24.16 8.68
CA THR A 838 -5.31 23.20 9.68
C THR A 838 -5.77 21.74 9.52
N ASN A 839 -6.09 21.31 8.29
CA ASN A 839 -6.47 19.94 7.99
C ASN A 839 -5.24 19.09 7.60
N THR A 840 -5.30 17.80 7.90
CA THR A 840 -4.29 16.82 7.49
C THR A 840 -4.95 15.79 6.58
N LEU A 841 -4.45 15.70 5.34
CA LEU A 841 -4.75 14.61 4.40
C LEU A 841 -3.51 13.73 4.34
N SER A 842 -3.66 12.42 4.55
CA SER A 842 -2.52 11.50 4.57
C SER A 842 -2.84 10.13 4.00
N PHE A 843 -1.94 9.56 3.18
CA PHE A 843 -2.16 8.24 2.56
C PHE A 843 -3.46 8.18 1.73
N ASP A 844 -3.97 9.33 1.31
CA ASP A 844 -5.18 9.43 0.50
C ASP A 844 -4.85 9.26 -0.98
N THR A 845 -5.72 8.56 -1.71
CA THR A 845 -5.58 8.26 -3.13
C THR A 845 -6.60 9.05 -3.95
N ALA A 846 -6.13 9.75 -4.99
CA ALA A 846 -6.95 10.40 -6.01
C ALA A 846 -6.59 9.87 -7.41
N ILE A 847 -7.55 9.24 -8.08
CA ILE A 847 -7.34 8.60 -9.39
C ILE A 847 -8.35 9.15 -10.39
N GLY A 848 -7.94 9.49 -11.61
CA GLY A 848 -8.89 9.75 -12.71
C GLY A 848 -9.80 10.97 -12.55
N SER A 849 -9.70 11.72 -11.45
CA SER A 849 -10.52 12.89 -11.15
C SER A 849 -10.13 14.11 -11.99
N GLY A 850 -10.90 15.21 -11.90
CA GLY A 850 -10.54 16.54 -12.43
C GLY A 850 -9.15 17.00 -11.97
N ASP A 851 -9.08 17.88 -10.98
CA ASP A 851 -7.86 18.05 -10.17
C ASP A 851 -7.80 16.92 -9.12
N GLY A 852 -6.64 16.33 -8.84
CA GLY A 852 -6.54 15.28 -7.81
C GLY A 852 -6.85 15.80 -6.41
N ILE A 853 -6.01 16.70 -5.91
CA ILE A 853 -6.20 17.41 -4.64
C ILE A 853 -6.11 18.91 -4.90
N LYS A 854 -7.10 19.67 -4.46
CA LYS A 854 -7.16 21.12 -4.69
C LYS A 854 -7.38 21.90 -3.40
N ILE A 855 -6.49 22.84 -3.12
CA ILE A 855 -6.52 23.73 -1.96
C ILE A 855 -6.69 25.16 -2.45
N VAL A 856 -7.78 25.82 -2.07
CA VAL A 856 -8.12 27.17 -2.50
C VAL A 856 -8.30 28.09 -1.30
N ASN A 857 -7.58 29.22 -1.29
CA ASN A 857 -7.68 30.27 -0.27
C ASN A 857 -7.65 29.73 1.18
N SER A 858 -6.83 28.70 1.42
CA SER A 858 -6.74 27.98 2.70
C SER A 858 -5.28 27.83 3.14
N ARG A 859 -5.07 27.60 4.44
CA ARG A 859 -3.73 27.63 5.04
C ARG A 859 -3.49 26.59 6.12
N ASN A 860 -2.21 26.36 6.42
CA ASN A 860 -1.74 25.42 7.44
C ASN A 860 -2.24 23.98 7.23
N ASN A 861 -2.59 23.61 5.99
CA ASN A 861 -2.96 22.23 5.68
C ASN A 861 -1.70 21.41 5.39
N THR A 862 -1.74 20.14 5.76
CA THR A 862 -0.69 19.16 5.46
C THR A 862 -1.24 18.08 4.54
N ILE A 863 -0.60 17.89 3.40
CA ILE A 863 -0.89 16.80 2.45
C ILE A 863 0.33 15.89 2.43
N ALA A 864 0.21 14.67 2.95
CA ALA A 864 1.33 13.78 3.23
C ALA A 864 1.13 12.38 2.65
N ALA A 865 2.12 11.83 1.95
CA ALA A 865 2.05 10.45 1.44
C ALA A 865 0.81 10.14 0.58
N CYS A 866 0.21 11.14 -0.07
CA CYS A 866 -0.94 10.93 -0.95
C CYS A 866 -0.49 10.46 -2.34
N VAL A 867 -1.30 9.61 -2.97
CA VAL A 867 -1.09 9.15 -4.35
C VAL A 867 -2.10 9.83 -5.27
N VAL A 868 -1.60 10.65 -6.20
CA VAL A 868 -2.42 11.38 -7.16
C VAL A 868 -2.01 11.01 -8.59
N ARG A 869 -2.90 10.31 -9.30
CA ARG A 869 -2.58 9.81 -10.64
C ARG A 869 -3.73 9.90 -11.63
N LEU A 870 -3.36 10.03 -12.90
CA LEU A 870 -4.29 10.02 -14.02
C LEU A 870 -5.36 11.13 -13.93
N SER A 871 -5.07 12.22 -13.20
CA SER A 871 -5.97 13.37 -13.15
C SER A 871 -6.17 13.93 -14.56
N THR A 872 -7.42 14.28 -14.87
CA THR A 872 -7.80 14.85 -16.17
C THR A 872 -7.37 16.30 -16.30
N TRP A 873 -7.01 16.96 -15.19
CA TRP A 873 -6.29 18.23 -15.12
C TRP A 873 -4.96 18.04 -14.36
N ASN A 874 -4.79 18.72 -13.21
CA ASN A 874 -3.55 18.70 -12.42
C ASN A 874 -3.59 17.62 -11.35
N GLY A 875 -2.41 17.22 -10.85
CA GLY A 875 -2.32 16.38 -9.66
C GLY A 875 -2.74 17.13 -8.40
N ILE A 876 -1.83 17.90 -7.81
CA ILE A 876 -2.11 18.72 -6.61
C ILE A 876 -2.07 20.21 -6.98
N VAL A 877 -3.09 20.97 -6.57
CA VAL A 877 -3.22 22.41 -6.87
C VAL A 877 -3.35 23.24 -5.60
N LEU A 878 -2.51 24.26 -5.46
CA LEU A 878 -2.63 25.33 -4.47
C LEU A 878 -2.97 26.62 -5.20
N SER A 879 -4.10 27.25 -4.88
CA SER A 879 -4.54 28.51 -5.49
C SER A 879 -4.90 29.52 -4.41
N GLY A 880 -4.18 30.65 -4.38
CA GLY A 880 -4.29 31.65 -3.30
C GLY A 880 -3.98 31.08 -1.91
N ALA A 881 -3.30 29.93 -1.84
CA ALA A 881 -3.08 29.17 -0.62
C ALA A 881 -1.76 29.56 0.06
N ARG A 882 -1.70 29.48 1.39
CA ARG A 882 -0.53 29.91 2.17
C ARG A 882 -0.17 28.97 3.30
N ASP A 883 1.11 28.91 3.66
CA ASP A 883 1.58 28.16 4.82
C ASP A 883 1.20 26.66 4.80
N ASN A 884 0.99 26.08 3.61
CA ASN A 884 0.66 24.65 3.48
C ASN A 884 1.93 23.81 3.29
N ILE A 885 1.85 22.56 3.72
CA ILE A 885 2.92 21.57 3.61
C ILE A 885 2.46 20.45 2.68
N LEU A 886 3.22 20.20 1.63
CA LEU A 886 3.09 19.02 0.77
C LEU A 886 4.34 18.17 1.00
N GLU A 887 4.18 16.98 1.57
CA GLU A 887 5.29 16.07 1.84
C GLU A 887 5.05 14.67 1.30
N THR A 888 6.10 14.04 0.75
CA THR A 888 6.10 12.62 0.36
C THR A 888 4.97 12.18 -0.58
N ASN A 889 4.36 13.11 -1.33
CA ASN A 889 3.26 12.78 -2.24
C ASN A 889 3.78 12.28 -3.59
N LEU A 890 3.04 11.37 -4.22
CA LEU A 890 3.29 10.88 -5.57
C LEU A 890 2.28 11.47 -6.57
N CYS A 891 2.72 12.36 -7.44
CA CYS A 891 1.92 12.94 -8.52
C CYS A 891 2.36 12.41 -9.88
N ARG A 892 1.62 11.47 -10.47
CA ARG A 892 2.05 10.83 -11.73
C ARG A 892 1.02 10.72 -12.84
N SER A 893 1.50 10.80 -14.08
CA SER A 893 0.67 10.59 -15.28
C SER A 893 -0.57 11.49 -15.34
N ASN A 894 -0.49 12.70 -14.80
CA ASN A 894 -1.58 13.67 -14.87
C ASN A 894 -1.58 14.39 -16.22
N SER A 895 -2.76 14.84 -16.63
CA SER A 895 -2.99 15.46 -17.95
C SER A 895 -2.47 16.90 -18.05
N MET A 896 -2.03 17.49 -16.95
CA MET A 896 -1.35 18.78 -16.86
C MET A 896 -0.16 18.70 -15.89
N GLU A 897 -0.01 19.64 -14.95
CA GLU A 897 1.07 19.65 -13.97
C GLU A 897 0.88 18.58 -12.89
N GLY A 898 1.99 18.01 -12.39
CA GLY A 898 1.93 17.14 -11.22
C GLY A 898 1.58 17.90 -9.94
N ILE A 899 2.26 19.03 -9.70
CA ILE A 899 1.97 19.95 -8.61
C ILE A 899 1.98 21.39 -9.15
N LEU A 900 0.91 22.14 -8.90
CA LEU A 900 0.73 23.53 -9.35
C LEU A 900 0.48 24.47 -8.16
N LEU A 901 1.32 25.49 -8.02
CA LEU A 901 1.09 26.65 -7.16
C LEU A 901 0.68 27.81 -8.06
N ALA A 902 -0.53 28.33 -7.86
CA ALA A 902 -1.15 29.37 -8.69
C ALA A 902 -1.75 30.50 -7.84
N ASP A 903 -2.19 31.55 -8.51
CA ASP A 903 -2.94 32.69 -7.94
C ASP A 903 -2.26 33.31 -6.72
N THR A 904 -0.94 33.52 -6.79
CA THR A 904 -0.13 34.08 -5.70
C THR A 904 -0.20 33.25 -4.40
N SER A 905 -0.12 31.92 -4.53
CA SER A 905 0.17 31.04 -3.39
C SER A 905 1.56 31.36 -2.84
N ASN A 906 1.71 31.50 -1.53
CA ASN A 906 2.97 31.96 -0.91
C ASN A 906 3.28 31.18 0.37
N PHE A 907 4.56 31.11 0.76
CA PHE A 907 5.01 30.49 2.01
C PHE A 907 4.69 28.99 2.14
N ASN A 908 4.46 28.30 1.02
CA ASN A 908 4.20 26.87 1.03
C ASN A 908 5.51 26.09 1.00
N THR A 909 5.51 24.90 1.59
CA THR A 909 6.67 24.00 1.62
C THR A 909 6.33 22.70 0.90
N LEU A 910 7.04 22.42 -0.18
CA LEU A 910 6.97 21.17 -0.93
C LEU A 910 8.24 20.39 -0.65
N ARG A 911 8.15 19.24 0.03
CA ARG A 911 9.32 18.43 0.36
C ARG A 911 9.16 16.94 0.08
N ASN A 912 10.20 16.33 -0.49
CA ASN A 912 10.25 14.89 -0.74
C ASN A 912 9.09 14.34 -1.60
N ASN A 913 8.42 15.18 -2.40
CA ASN A 913 7.38 14.72 -3.31
C ASN A 913 8.01 14.14 -4.59
N VAL A 914 7.33 13.19 -5.21
CA VAL A 914 7.68 12.65 -6.52
C VAL A 914 6.65 13.13 -7.53
N SER A 915 7.11 13.77 -8.60
CA SER A 915 6.27 14.20 -9.71
C SER A 915 6.81 13.70 -11.04
N GLU A 916 6.12 12.73 -11.62
CA GLU A 916 6.64 12.02 -12.80
C GLU A 916 5.60 11.75 -13.88
N THR A 917 6.09 11.58 -15.12
CA THR A 917 5.28 11.19 -16.29
C THR A 917 4.08 12.09 -16.59
N ASN A 918 4.03 13.30 -16.03
CA ASN A 918 2.96 14.27 -16.29
C ASN A 918 3.15 14.87 -17.68
N THR A 919 2.04 15.21 -18.34
CA THR A 919 2.08 15.73 -19.72
C THR A 919 2.59 17.18 -19.80
N TRP A 920 2.67 17.89 -18.67
CA TRP A 920 3.24 19.24 -18.59
C TRP A 920 4.50 19.24 -17.70
N SER A 921 4.51 20.04 -16.65
CA SER A 921 5.64 20.14 -15.73
C SER A 921 5.44 19.24 -14.52
N GLY A 922 6.54 18.79 -13.91
CA GLY A 922 6.44 18.09 -12.63
C GLY A 922 5.89 19.03 -11.56
N ILE A 923 6.63 20.10 -11.26
CA ILE A 923 6.24 21.13 -10.28
C ILE A 923 6.23 22.49 -10.96
N LYS A 924 5.14 23.26 -10.82
CA LYS A 924 5.05 24.63 -11.32
C LYS A 924 4.70 25.62 -10.20
N ILE A 925 5.44 26.74 -10.15
CA ILE A 925 5.12 27.92 -9.34
C ILE A 925 4.78 29.08 -10.29
N ALA A 926 3.52 29.49 -10.31
CA ALA A 926 3.00 30.59 -11.11
C ALA A 926 2.67 31.80 -10.23
N GLY A 927 3.56 32.79 -10.21
CA GLY A 927 3.42 34.04 -9.43
C GLY A 927 3.50 33.89 -7.92
N GLY A 928 3.86 32.72 -7.41
CA GLY A 928 4.09 32.48 -5.98
C GLY A 928 5.41 33.08 -5.48
N SER A 929 5.45 33.43 -4.20
CA SER A 929 6.65 33.96 -3.55
C SER A 929 6.89 33.35 -2.18
N TYR A 930 8.16 33.25 -1.81
CA TYR A 930 8.61 32.67 -0.54
C TYR A 930 8.23 31.19 -0.37
N ASP A 931 7.97 30.47 -1.45
CA ASP A 931 7.75 29.03 -1.42
C ASP A 931 9.10 28.27 -1.37
N THR A 932 9.11 27.13 -0.70
CA THR A 932 10.28 26.25 -0.60
C THR A 932 10.00 24.91 -1.25
N VAL A 933 10.77 24.57 -2.28
CA VAL A 933 10.74 23.28 -3.00
C VAL A 933 12.04 22.55 -2.68
N THR A 934 11.98 21.54 -1.80
CA THR A 934 13.18 20.85 -1.30
C THR A 934 13.12 19.32 -1.35
N GLY A 935 14.17 18.65 -1.82
CA GLY A 935 14.22 17.17 -1.76
C GLY A 935 13.25 16.44 -2.69
N ASN A 936 12.58 17.15 -3.60
CA ASN A 936 11.58 16.56 -4.50
C ASN A 936 12.25 15.89 -5.70
N THR A 937 11.57 14.90 -6.27
CA THR A 937 11.96 14.28 -7.53
C THR A 937 11.00 14.69 -8.64
N ALA A 938 11.49 15.31 -9.71
CA ALA A 938 10.69 15.68 -10.88
C ALA A 938 11.30 15.06 -12.15
N ARG A 939 10.70 13.98 -12.66
CA ARG A 939 11.29 13.20 -13.77
C ARG A 939 10.32 12.75 -14.84
N TRP A 940 10.82 12.56 -16.05
CA TRP A 940 10.02 12.04 -17.19
C TRP A 940 8.77 12.84 -17.51
N ASN A 941 8.70 14.11 -17.10
CA ASN A 941 7.60 14.98 -17.48
C ASN A 941 7.80 15.46 -18.93
N ALA A 942 6.70 15.63 -19.66
CA ALA A 942 6.76 15.89 -21.08
C ALA A 942 7.16 17.33 -21.45
N ILE A 943 7.26 18.23 -20.46
CA ILE A 943 7.80 19.58 -20.66
C ILE A 943 8.94 19.85 -19.68
N TYR A 944 8.65 20.31 -18.47
CA TYR A 944 9.67 20.75 -17.51
C TYR A 944 9.69 19.89 -16.24
N GLY A 945 10.83 19.84 -15.56
CA GLY A 945 10.88 19.25 -14.23
C GLY A 945 10.27 20.17 -13.19
N ILE A 946 10.94 21.30 -12.93
CA ILE A 946 10.48 22.37 -12.03
C ILE A 946 10.42 23.67 -12.81
N TRP A 947 9.28 24.37 -12.78
CA TRP A 947 9.07 25.60 -13.53
C TRP A 947 8.61 26.74 -12.62
N LEU A 948 9.37 27.82 -12.60
CA LEU A 948 9.01 29.10 -11.98
C LEU A 948 8.62 30.08 -13.09
N ASP A 949 7.42 30.63 -13.00
CA ASP A 949 6.79 31.45 -14.03
C ASP A 949 5.98 32.60 -13.43
N ASP A 950 5.53 33.51 -14.30
CA ASP A 950 4.55 34.57 -13.99
C ASP A 950 4.98 35.44 -12.80
N THR A 951 6.23 35.90 -12.81
CA THR A 951 6.82 36.73 -11.75
C THR A 951 6.95 36.04 -10.39
N ALA A 952 7.23 34.74 -10.37
CA ALA A 952 7.57 34.02 -9.14
C ALA A 952 8.90 34.51 -8.55
N THR A 953 8.89 35.06 -7.32
CA THR A 953 10.09 35.67 -6.70
C THR A 953 10.38 35.17 -5.30
N ASN A 954 11.65 35.26 -4.87
CA ASN A 954 12.07 34.89 -3.51
C ASN A 954 11.77 33.42 -3.13
N ASN A 955 11.65 32.54 -4.12
CA ASN A 955 11.46 31.11 -3.90
C ASN A 955 12.80 30.38 -3.75
N VAL A 956 12.78 29.26 -3.02
CA VAL A 956 13.95 28.41 -2.81
C VAL A 956 13.70 27.03 -3.42
N VAL A 957 14.46 26.68 -4.45
CA VAL A 957 14.49 25.36 -5.09
C VAL A 957 15.80 24.70 -4.70
N ARG A 958 15.77 23.74 -3.77
CA ARG A 958 17.00 23.13 -3.25
C ARG A 958 16.99 21.61 -3.11
N ASN A 959 18.14 20.96 -3.27
CA ASN A 959 18.27 19.50 -3.07
C ASN A 959 17.27 18.65 -3.87
N ASN A 960 16.75 19.13 -5.01
CA ASN A 960 15.81 18.37 -5.82
C ASN A 960 16.53 17.53 -6.87
N THR A 961 15.96 16.38 -7.21
CA THR A 961 16.39 15.54 -8.33
C THR A 961 15.47 15.77 -9.51
N VAL A 962 15.97 16.38 -10.57
CA VAL A 962 15.19 16.85 -11.71
C VAL A 962 15.75 16.27 -13.00
N SER A 963 15.23 15.13 -13.44
CA SER A 963 15.92 14.34 -14.46
C SER A 963 15.05 13.80 -15.57
N SER A 964 15.63 13.66 -16.77
CA SER A 964 14.95 13.00 -17.91
C SER A 964 13.62 13.63 -18.29
N ASN A 965 13.44 14.93 -18.05
CA ASN A 965 12.30 15.68 -18.57
C ASN A 965 12.55 16.02 -20.04
N ALA A 966 11.49 16.04 -20.85
CA ALA A 966 11.63 16.13 -22.30
C ALA A 966 12.20 17.48 -22.78
N ASN A 967 12.04 18.55 -21.99
CA ASN A 967 12.63 19.85 -22.24
C ASN A 967 13.56 20.27 -21.08
N ILE A 968 13.27 21.34 -20.36
CA ILE A 968 14.20 21.89 -19.35
C ILE A 968 14.01 21.17 -18.01
N GLY A 969 15.09 20.87 -17.30
CA GLY A 969 15.04 20.39 -15.92
C GLY A 969 14.44 21.43 -15.00
N ILE A 970 15.19 22.47 -14.65
CA ILE A 970 14.73 23.60 -13.84
C ILE A 970 14.64 24.85 -14.69
N TYR A 971 13.43 25.41 -14.84
CA TYR A 971 13.17 26.57 -15.70
C TYR A 971 12.68 27.77 -14.89
N LEU A 972 13.37 28.90 -15.01
CA LEU A 972 12.96 30.20 -14.49
C LEU A 972 12.66 31.11 -15.68
N SER A 973 11.37 31.42 -15.91
CA SER A 973 10.91 32.26 -17.03
C SER A 973 10.45 33.64 -16.61
N ASP A 974 10.51 34.57 -17.56
CA ASP A 974 9.81 35.86 -17.64
C ASP A 974 9.47 36.50 -16.29
N GLY A 975 10.45 37.21 -15.72
CA GLY A 975 10.28 37.99 -14.48
C GLY A 975 10.34 37.16 -13.19
N SER A 976 10.66 35.87 -13.27
CA SER A 976 10.92 35.04 -12.08
C SER A 976 12.25 35.40 -11.43
N ASP A 977 12.31 36.57 -10.80
CA ASP A 977 13.53 37.19 -10.30
C ASP A 977 13.84 36.82 -8.85
N THR A 978 15.10 36.97 -8.43
CA THR A 978 15.54 36.85 -7.02
C THR A 978 15.28 35.49 -6.35
N ASN A 979 15.22 34.42 -7.14
CA ASN A 979 15.06 33.05 -6.64
C ASN A 979 16.42 32.41 -6.33
N THR A 980 16.41 31.39 -5.47
CA THR A 980 17.58 30.57 -5.14
C THR A 980 17.38 29.16 -5.67
N VAL A 981 18.30 28.71 -6.54
CA VAL A 981 18.40 27.36 -7.07
C VAL A 981 19.71 26.77 -6.54
N ASP A 982 19.61 25.93 -5.51
CA ASP A 982 20.76 25.47 -4.73
C ASP A 982 20.85 23.94 -4.64
N SER A 983 22.02 23.36 -4.95
CA SER A 983 22.30 21.94 -4.65
C SER A 983 21.33 20.95 -5.32
N ASN A 984 20.76 21.29 -6.47
CA ASN A 984 19.88 20.40 -7.24
C ASN A 984 20.66 19.54 -8.24
N THR A 985 20.11 18.37 -8.59
CA THR A 985 20.62 17.49 -9.64
C THR A 985 19.68 17.57 -10.85
N ALA A 986 20.03 18.35 -11.86
CA ALA A 986 19.21 18.64 -13.04
C ALA A 986 19.73 17.92 -14.30
N ASN A 987 19.70 16.59 -14.31
CA ASN A 987 20.44 15.78 -15.30
C ASN A 987 19.60 15.16 -16.41
N SER A 988 20.21 14.90 -17.57
CA SER A 988 19.59 14.16 -18.68
C SER A 988 18.31 14.80 -19.22
N ASN A 989 18.20 16.12 -19.14
CA ASN A 989 17.12 16.91 -19.72
C ASN A 989 17.56 17.42 -21.12
N SER A 990 16.74 18.25 -21.75
CA SER A 990 17.17 19.06 -22.91
C SER A 990 18.21 20.08 -22.45
N ASP A 991 17.80 21.01 -21.58
CA ASP A 991 18.69 21.87 -20.83
C ASP A 991 18.56 21.51 -19.34
N GLY A 992 19.66 21.46 -18.59
CA GLY A 992 19.61 21.14 -17.16
C GLY A 992 18.88 22.24 -16.37
N ILE A 993 19.45 23.45 -16.35
CA ILE A 993 18.88 24.64 -15.70
C ILE A 993 18.86 25.79 -16.69
N LYS A 994 17.71 26.45 -16.84
CA LYS A 994 17.58 27.62 -17.73
C LYS A 994 16.92 28.80 -17.05
N LEU A 995 17.57 29.96 -17.18
CA LEU A 995 17.05 31.26 -16.80
C LEU A 995 16.79 32.05 -18.08
N GLN A 996 15.52 32.35 -18.36
CA GLN A 996 15.10 33.12 -19.52
C GLN A 996 14.40 34.40 -19.08
N ALA A 997 14.95 35.56 -19.43
CA ALA A 997 14.43 36.86 -19.02
C ALA A 997 14.15 36.96 -17.50
N SER A 998 15.04 36.34 -16.72
CA SER A 998 14.96 36.20 -15.27
C SER A 998 16.26 36.72 -14.64
N HIS A 999 16.14 37.48 -13.55
CA HIS A 999 17.19 38.37 -13.06
C HIS A 999 17.48 38.23 -11.57
N GLY A 1000 18.72 38.50 -11.19
CA GLY A 1000 19.10 38.57 -9.78
C GLY A 1000 19.02 37.24 -9.03
N ASN A 1001 19.01 36.11 -9.73
CA ASN A 1001 18.91 34.78 -9.12
C ASN A 1001 20.26 34.25 -8.68
N LEU A 1002 20.20 33.33 -7.71
CA LEU A 1002 21.35 32.56 -7.23
C LEU A 1002 21.23 31.13 -7.76
N VAL A 1003 22.18 30.69 -8.58
CA VAL A 1003 22.29 29.32 -9.09
C VAL A 1003 23.59 28.75 -8.52
N VAL A 1004 23.48 27.99 -7.44
CA VAL A 1004 24.63 27.60 -6.60
C VAL A 1004 24.69 26.09 -6.39
N SER A 1005 25.89 25.49 -6.48
CA SER A 1005 26.14 24.09 -6.10
C SER A 1005 25.29 23.03 -6.82
N ASN A 1006 24.69 23.35 -7.98
CA ASN A 1006 23.88 22.40 -8.74
C ASN A 1006 24.74 21.50 -9.62
N THR A 1007 24.21 20.33 -9.96
CA THR A 1007 24.75 19.41 -10.98
C THR A 1007 23.81 19.41 -12.18
N ALA A 1008 24.32 19.62 -13.39
CA ALA A 1008 23.58 19.63 -14.66
C ALA A 1008 24.38 18.83 -15.70
N ASP A 1009 24.25 17.51 -15.59
CA ASP A 1009 25.04 16.54 -16.34
C ASP A 1009 24.18 15.77 -17.35
N PHE A 1010 24.82 15.35 -18.45
CA PHE A 1010 24.25 14.50 -19.50
C PHE A 1010 23.04 15.10 -20.23
N ASP A 1011 22.89 16.41 -20.24
CA ASP A 1011 21.82 17.10 -20.95
C ASP A 1011 22.04 17.07 -22.48
N THR A 1012 20.93 17.04 -23.22
CA THR A 1012 20.91 16.89 -24.69
C THR A 1012 21.38 18.17 -25.40
N TYR A 1013 21.32 19.31 -24.73
CA TYR A 1013 21.84 20.58 -25.17
C TYR A 1013 22.83 21.11 -24.14
N ASP A 1014 22.37 21.95 -23.22
CA ASP A 1014 23.24 22.73 -22.35
C ASP A 1014 22.99 22.42 -20.87
N GLY A 1015 24.04 22.45 -20.05
CA GLY A 1015 23.90 22.22 -18.60
C GLY A 1015 23.18 23.39 -17.92
N ILE A 1016 23.77 24.59 -17.96
CA ILE A 1016 23.17 25.82 -17.41
C ILE A 1016 23.09 26.89 -18.50
N VAL A 1017 21.91 27.48 -18.70
CA VAL A 1017 21.64 28.51 -19.72
C VAL A 1017 21.13 29.80 -19.08
N LEU A 1018 21.76 30.92 -19.42
CA LEU A 1018 21.32 32.28 -19.13
C LEU A 1018 21.00 32.97 -20.46
N SER A 1019 19.73 33.22 -20.75
CA SER A 1019 19.28 33.89 -21.98
C SER A 1019 18.46 35.13 -21.64
N MET A 1020 18.86 36.29 -22.16
CA MET A 1020 18.30 37.59 -21.78
C MET A 1020 18.26 37.79 -20.23
N ALA A 1021 19.20 37.18 -19.51
CA ALA A 1021 19.18 37.05 -18.07
C ALA A 1021 20.29 37.92 -17.47
N ASN A 1022 19.95 38.76 -16.47
CA ASN A 1022 20.85 39.79 -15.98
C ASN A 1022 21.10 39.67 -14.48
N ARG A 1023 22.31 40.04 -14.05
CA ARG A 1023 22.69 40.12 -12.63
C ARG A 1023 22.53 38.80 -11.86
N ASN A 1024 22.63 37.66 -12.54
CA ASN A 1024 22.56 36.35 -11.89
C ASN A 1024 23.95 35.92 -11.39
N LEU A 1025 23.98 35.17 -10.29
CA LEU A 1025 25.16 34.50 -9.78
C LEU A 1025 25.08 33.01 -10.14
N VAL A 1026 26.07 32.51 -10.88
CA VAL A 1026 26.26 31.09 -11.18
C VAL A 1026 27.55 30.64 -10.49
N GLU A 1027 27.41 29.95 -9.36
CA GLU A 1027 28.54 29.62 -8.50
C GLU A 1027 28.62 28.14 -8.13
N THR A 1028 29.83 27.55 -8.13
CA THR A 1028 30.08 26.18 -7.62
C THR A 1028 29.26 25.07 -8.27
N ASN A 1029 28.67 25.33 -9.44
CA ASN A 1029 27.91 24.34 -10.17
C ASN A 1029 28.85 23.41 -10.94
N THR A 1030 28.32 22.25 -11.28
CA THR A 1030 28.96 21.19 -12.02
C THR A 1030 28.13 20.90 -13.27
N CYS A 1031 28.72 21.05 -14.45
CA CYS A 1031 28.06 20.76 -15.72
C CYS A 1031 28.94 19.84 -16.56
N ARG A 1032 28.61 18.55 -16.62
CA ARG A 1032 29.44 17.55 -17.29
C ARG A 1032 28.72 16.76 -18.37
N SER A 1033 29.49 16.37 -19.38
CA SER A 1033 29.05 15.41 -20.41
C SER A 1033 27.77 15.84 -21.15
N ASN A 1034 27.51 17.14 -21.23
CA ASN A 1034 26.41 17.68 -22.03
C ASN A 1034 26.77 17.60 -23.51
N LEU A 1035 25.77 17.41 -24.38
CA LEU A 1035 26.01 17.26 -25.81
C LEU A 1035 26.38 18.59 -26.50
N GLN A 1036 26.16 19.74 -25.85
CA GLN A 1036 26.59 21.04 -26.33
C GLN A 1036 27.46 21.76 -25.30
N VAL A 1037 26.89 22.68 -24.53
CA VAL A 1037 27.66 23.59 -23.66
C VAL A 1037 27.47 23.22 -22.18
N GLY A 1038 28.54 23.29 -21.38
CA GLY A 1038 28.40 23.19 -19.92
C GLY A 1038 27.62 24.36 -19.33
N ILE A 1039 28.10 25.59 -19.56
CA ILE A 1039 27.44 26.83 -19.14
C ILE A 1039 27.36 27.81 -20.31
N LEU A 1040 26.15 28.22 -20.70
CA LEU A 1040 25.87 29.17 -21.77
C LEU A 1040 25.34 30.50 -21.20
N VAL A 1041 26.02 31.60 -21.51
CA VAL A 1041 25.56 32.98 -21.26
C VAL A 1041 25.28 33.64 -22.61
N ALA A 1042 24.02 33.91 -22.92
CA ALA A 1042 23.57 34.20 -24.27
C ALA A 1042 22.55 35.35 -24.38
N ASP A 1043 22.27 35.73 -25.63
CA ASP A 1043 21.14 36.56 -26.05
C ASP A 1043 21.04 37.92 -25.35
N GLY A 1044 22.16 38.65 -25.27
CA GLY A 1044 22.17 39.97 -24.66
C GLY A 1044 22.09 39.94 -23.13
N SER A 1045 22.38 38.80 -22.50
CA SER A 1045 22.60 38.72 -21.05
C SER A 1045 23.74 39.65 -20.62
N GLN A 1046 23.60 40.28 -19.44
CA GLN A 1046 24.56 41.24 -18.92
C GLN A 1046 24.73 41.18 -17.40
N TYR A 1047 25.93 41.56 -16.96
CA TYR A 1047 26.28 41.71 -15.54
C TYR A 1047 26.13 40.43 -14.71
N ASN A 1048 26.25 39.26 -15.33
CA ASN A 1048 26.23 37.98 -14.64
C ASN A 1048 27.63 37.63 -14.11
N LEU A 1049 27.67 36.91 -13.00
CA LEU A 1049 28.90 36.41 -12.39
C LEU A 1049 28.91 34.88 -12.43
N VAL A 1050 29.80 34.32 -13.25
CA VAL A 1050 30.00 32.88 -13.40
C VAL A 1050 31.32 32.52 -12.73
N ARG A 1051 31.28 31.91 -11.54
CA ARG A 1051 32.50 31.62 -10.78
C ARG A 1051 32.57 30.27 -10.07
N ASN A 1052 33.78 29.76 -9.89
CA ASN A 1052 34.04 28.51 -9.16
C ASN A 1052 33.28 27.28 -9.72
N ASN A 1053 32.81 27.32 -10.97
CA ASN A 1053 32.07 26.20 -11.56
C ASN A 1053 33.04 25.19 -12.20
N THR A 1054 32.56 23.96 -12.36
CA THR A 1054 33.21 22.89 -13.13
C THR A 1054 32.41 22.62 -14.39
N ALA A 1055 33.00 22.81 -15.58
CA ALA A 1055 32.34 22.55 -16.86
C ALA A 1055 33.17 21.57 -17.69
N ASP A 1056 32.99 20.27 -17.43
CA ASP A 1056 33.91 19.23 -17.90
C ASP A 1056 33.27 18.31 -18.94
N THR A 1057 34.08 17.74 -19.83
CA THR A 1057 33.72 16.65 -20.75
C THR A 1057 32.50 16.92 -21.64
N ASN A 1058 32.15 18.19 -21.90
CA ASN A 1058 31.05 18.54 -22.79
C ASN A 1058 31.48 18.37 -24.25
N THR A 1059 30.54 17.99 -25.11
CA THR A 1059 30.83 17.63 -26.51
C THR A 1059 31.10 18.86 -27.39
N GLN A 1060 30.77 20.08 -26.93
CA GLN A 1060 31.20 21.31 -27.59
C GLN A 1060 32.08 22.16 -26.69
N VAL A 1061 31.46 23.00 -25.85
CA VAL A 1061 32.17 24.07 -25.11
C VAL A 1061 31.96 23.89 -23.62
N GLY A 1062 32.97 24.12 -22.81
CA GLY A 1062 32.81 24.18 -21.35
C GLY A 1062 31.95 25.37 -20.93
N ILE A 1063 32.45 26.59 -21.17
CA ILE A 1063 31.72 27.84 -20.90
C ILE A 1063 31.64 28.68 -22.18
N LYS A 1064 30.43 28.99 -22.64
CA LYS A 1064 30.20 29.80 -23.85
C LYS A 1064 29.51 31.11 -23.52
N MET A 1065 30.03 32.19 -24.05
CA MET A 1065 29.44 33.52 -24.07
C MET A 1065 29.03 33.85 -25.50
N LEU A 1066 27.74 34.10 -25.75
CA LEU A 1066 27.19 34.32 -27.08
C LEU A 1066 26.39 35.64 -27.12
N ASN A 1067 26.87 36.65 -27.83
CA ASN A 1067 26.23 37.97 -27.88
C ASN A 1067 25.91 38.54 -26.48
N SER A 1068 26.80 38.34 -25.51
CA SER A 1068 26.65 38.81 -24.11
C SER A 1068 27.67 39.89 -23.78
N SER A 1069 27.44 40.69 -22.73
CA SER A 1069 28.30 41.82 -22.41
C SER A 1069 28.32 42.18 -20.93
N TYR A 1070 29.46 42.67 -20.45
CA TYR A 1070 29.67 43.08 -19.06
C TYR A 1070 29.56 41.93 -18.04
N ASP A 1071 29.68 40.68 -18.48
CA ASP A 1071 29.70 39.52 -17.58
C ASP A 1071 31.12 39.22 -17.10
N THR A 1072 31.22 38.54 -15.96
CA THR A 1072 32.49 38.10 -15.36
C THR A 1072 32.51 36.58 -15.24
N VAL A 1073 33.49 35.95 -15.88
CA VAL A 1073 33.77 34.50 -15.79
C VAL A 1073 35.09 34.32 -15.05
N THR A 1074 35.04 33.82 -13.81
CA THR A 1074 36.25 33.75 -12.98
C THR A 1074 36.40 32.50 -12.12
N ALA A 1075 37.63 32.02 -11.93
CA ALA A 1075 37.95 30.88 -11.07
C ALA A 1075 37.22 29.57 -11.44
N ASN A 1076 36.76 29.44 -12.69
CA ASN A 1076 36.12 28.21 -13.17
C ASN A 1076 37.17 27.19 -13.61
N THR A 1077 36.76 25.94 -13.53
CA THR A 1077 37.52 24.78 -13.95
C THR A 1077 36.82 24.15 -15.15
N VAL A 1078 37.55 24.00 -16.26
CA VAL A 1078 36.96 23.63 -17.54
C VAL A 1078 37.83 22.60 -18.23
N ARG A 1079 37.45 21.31 -18.20
CA ARG A 1079 38.32 20.23 -18.66
C ARG A 1079 37.72 19.30 -19.68
N GLY A 1080 38.53 18.80 -20.61
CA GLY A 1080 38.14 17.66 -21.46
C GLY A 1080 37.01 17.97 -22.45
N ASN A 1081 36.72 19.24 -22.74
CA ASN A 1081 35.68 19.62 -23.68
C ASN A 1081 36.19 19.51 -25.12
N LEU A 1082 35.39 18.92 -26.00
CA LEU A 1082 35.87 18.51 -27.34
C LEU A 1082 36.25 19.69 -28.24
N LEU A 1083 35.57 20.84 -28.13
CA LEU A 1083 35.85 22.01 -28.97
C LEU A 1083 36.59 23.12 -28.22
N GLN A 1084 35.96 23.78 -27.24
CA GLN A 1084 36.60 24.89 -26.52
C GLN A 1084 36.41 24.73 -25.01
N GLY A 1085 37.40 25.14 -24.22
CA GLY A 1085 37.22 25.38 -22.80
C GLY A 1085 36.28 26.57 -22.61
N ILE A 1086 36.77 27.77 -22.88
CA ILE A 1086 35.96 29.01 -22.82
C ILE A 1086 35.87 29.65 -24.21
N LEU A 1087 34.66 29.92 -24.69
CA LEU A 1087 34.40 30.59 -25.98
C LEU A 1087 33.64 31.91 -25.77
N LEU A 1088 34.16 32.99 -26.31
CA LEU A 1088 33.44 34.25 -26.49
C LEU A 1088 33.14 34.43 -27.98
N ASP A 1089 31.86 34.45 -28.35
CA ASP A 1089 31.41 34.63 -29.73
C ASP A 1089 30.44 35.83 -29.81
N GLY A 1090 30.82 36.85 -30.58
CA GLY A 1090 30.09 38.12 -30.65
C GLY A 1090 29.90 38.81 -29.29
N SER A 1091 30.72 38.49 -28.29
CA SER A 1091 30.52 38.91 -26.90
C SER A 1091 31.56 39.96 -26.50
N ASP A 1092 31.09 41.14 -26.11
CA ASP A 1092 31.93 42.33 -25.95
C ASP A 1092 32.03 42.77 -24.48
N THR A 1093 33.17 43.35 -24.10
CA THR A 1093 33.37 44.02 -22.78
C THR A 1093 33.17 43.09 -21.56
N ASN A 1094 33.57 41.82 -21.69
CA ASN A 1094 33.52 40.83 -20.62
C ASN A 1094 34.87 40.69 -19.89
N THR A 1095 34.84 40.14 -18.68
CA THR A 1095 36.05 39.84 -17.89
C THR A 1095 36.21 38.33 -17.70
N ILE A 1096 37.32 37.79 -18.20
CA ILE A 1096 37.69 36.38 -18.08
C ILE A 1096 38.96 36.28 -17.23
N ASP A 1097 38.83 35.90 -15.96
CA ASP A 1097 39.94 35.95 -15.00
C ASP A 1097 40.13 34.68 -14.17
N SER A 1098 41.37 34.23 -14.01
CA SER A 1098 41.72 33.15 -13.06
C SER A 1098 41.06 31.78 -13.33
N ASN A 1099 40.65 31.51 -14.57
CA ASN A 1099 40.07 30.21 -14.94
C ASN A 1099 41.16 29.19 -15.29
N THR A 1100 40.86 27.90 -15.09
CA THR A 1100 41.71 26.77 -15.48
C THR A 1100 41.03 25.98 -16.60
N CYS A 1101 41.57 26.08 -17.82
CA CYS A 1101 41.22 25.25 -18.95
C CYS A 1101 42.26 24.12 -19.09
N ASP A 1102 41.83 22.87 -19.12
CA ASP A 1102 42.74 21.72 -19.22
C ASP A 1102 42.22 20.63 -20.17
N VAL A 1103 43.04 20.16 -21.11
CA VAL A 1103 42.70 19.07 -22.06
C VAL A 1103 41.47 19.37 -22.93
N ASN A 1104 41.29 20.61 -23.38
CA ASN A 1104 40.23 20.98 -24.32
C ASN A 1104 40.76 21.04 -25.77
N GLY A 1105 39.87 21.28 -26.73
CA GLY A 1105 40.26 21.67 -28.10
C GLY A 1105 41.03 23.00 -28.09
N ASP A 1106 40.36 24.13 -27.99
CA ASP A 1106 41.00 25.42 -27.70
C ASP A 1106 40.83 25.74 -26.21
N GLY A 1107 41.87 26.25 -25.52
CA GLY A 1107 41.76 26.61 -24.10
C GLY A 1107 40.77 27.77 -23.87
N ILE A 1108 41.09 28.95 -24.42
CA ILE A 1108 40.21 30.14 -24.44
C ILE A 1108 40.21 30.74 -25.85
N LYS A 1109 39.03 30.96 -26.42
CA LYS A 1109 38.86 31.50 -27.78
C LYS A 1109 37.92 32.69 -27.83
N LEU A 1110 38.34 33.72 -28.57
CA LEU A 1110 37.54 34.91 -28.87
C LEU A 1110 37.25 34.93 -30.37
N SER A 1111 35.97 34.98 -30.73
CA SER A 1111 35.43 35.05 -32.09
C SER A 1111 34.55 36.30 -32.21
N ALA A 1112 34.85 37.15 -33.19
CA ALA A 1112 34.10 38.39 -33.46
C ALA A 1112 33.78 39.24 -32.19
N SER A 1113 34.70 39.25 -31.22
CA SER A 1113 34.49 39.77 -29.87
C SER A 1113 35.48 40.89 -29.56
N HIS A 1114 35.04 41.96 -28.90
CA HIS A 1114 35.77 43.22 -28.71
C HIS A 1114 35.77 43.70 -27.26
N GLY A 1115 36.84 44.40 -26.85
CA GLY A 1115 36.89 45.06 -25.54
C GLY A 1115 36.93 44.11 -24.32
N ASN A 1116 37.13 42.81 -24.52
CA ASN A 1116 37.21 41.84 -23.43
C ASN A 1116 38.56 41.92 -22.69
N THR A 1117 38.51 41.72 -21.38
CA THR A 1117 39.70 41.60 -20.52
C THR A 1117 39.94 40.13 -20.19
N VAL A 1118 41.11 39.60 -20.56
CA VAL A 1118 41.50 38.21 -20.30
C VAL A 1118 42.79 38.19 -19.49
N THR A 1119 42.72 37.79 -18.22
CA THR A 1119 43.84 37.88 -17.27
C THR A 1119 43.96 36.62 -16.39
N ASN A 1120 45.18 36.27 -15.97
CA ASN A 1120 45.45 35.23 -14.97
C ASN A 1120 44.87 33.81 -15.25
N ASN A 1121 44.49 33.50 -16.49
CA ASN A 1121 43.96 32.17 -16.83
C ASN A 1121 45.09 31.17 -17.12
N ALA A 1122 44.86 29.91 -16.79
CA ALA A 1122 45.73 28.79 -17.15
C ALA A 1122 45.07 27.97 -18.27
N ALA A 1123 45.78 27.78 -19.38
CA ALA A 1123 45.43 26.86 -20.47
C ALA A 1123 46.50 25.76 -20.50
N ILE A 1124 46.09 24.53 -20.20
CA ILE A 1124 46.99 23.40 -19.89
C ILE A 1124 46.62 22.23 -20.79
N SER A 1125 47.59 21.67 -21.52
CA SER A 1125 47.36 20.48 -22.36
C SER A 1125 46.20 20.60 -23.36
N ASP A 1126 45.75 21.82 -23.67
CA ASP A 1126 44.76 22.09 -24.70
C ASP A 1126 45.39 21.89 -26.09
N THR A 1127 44.57 21.63 -27.11
CA THR A 1127 45.08 21.43 -28.47
C THR A 1127 45.59 22.74 -29.09
N TYR A 1128 44.92 23.87 -28.81
CA TYR A 1128 45.23 25.20 -29.33
C TYR A 1128 45.10 26.33 -28.32
#